data_AF-A0A0G2DUT6-F1
#
_entry.id   AF-A0A0G2DUT6-F1
#
_cell.length_a   1.000
_cell.length_b   1.000
_cell.length_c   1.000
_cell.angle_alpha   90.00
_cell.angle_beta   90.00
_cell.angle_gamma   90.00
#
_symmetry.space_group_name_H-M   'P 1'
#
loop_
_entity.id
_entity.type
_entity.pdbx_description
1 polymer ?
#
loop_
_entity_poly.entity_id
_entity_poly.type
_entity_poly.pdbx_seq_one_letter_code
_entity_poly.pdbx_strand_id
1 'polypeptide(L)'
;MIVPALGQVANIGTLYDSRAGTFLPESLMRDELLHRCIEPTDIPTRSISVSFAENYEEKLQSLGLNVELGATILAGLFKPGGPGFYLNEKRDSNDVLEAAIHHKISTSRQNLLFTSPELRKHVDSITIESNKATHVVIGIEWGSQDIITISHRMTEGAEKSEIEKRFYCAVEAFKSALEDTSTQKNRTKWSEMKLDLMTFGDTVASGGIALHDIEHAYDFLTIIPDNIKTENGGKGKPIAYELLPVEILSVVLRIDIPDSLTAASPSSECLRKYLQLSEKIHVAHRNLNDCRSYALKNRLFLGDICLQNISQQIVELQNKAHHLKTNYARILGHVREGAADPDILWKVLRDQELESLSLESIALERASMQDKVEFLKRMIVHGATYIGYNNVNVHAELARTMDRDSYVFSFNEQSRYDEESWSGNTALLLKLLQNSNDRYIAILDNDAVQLPFEKTCIAYFHHGQEITSDLLEQENYLAGKSFARCPSETLDRRDILKPLKRKLVRIPCPGPNCDKGEVCNWICSQCQAPFEYGHSDEYIYCDCGRSLFHHYEFKCKNEQHGDKYIEYSESALFTLLKSLTASENLNILILGETGVGKSTFINAFVNYLTFPTLDEAMKAGELESLIPCSFSTQKMDRSRPDSSIQQIEIKVGSRSDEHDGSTGASATQETKVYAVTIGTRTIRLIDTPGIGDTRGPEYDRKNMADILRTLSNYDSLHGILILLKSNNSRLNITFRFCVTELLVHLHRSAAANMVFGFTNTRISNYTPGDTFKPLNELLGRNPEAGLRLSTNTTYCFDSESFRFLAAYNNGVEMENIQDFHRSWDNSRREALRLIEHFSSRPPHQTNSTLSLNRTRELIKEMTKPLAEISQLIRTNIALSEDQVNDLKNDRLTGDKLRARLHVQKVQLKPERLSNPRTVCSDTTCTDYKDDGTGTNTLVTVYKTHCHSHCWLTDVAVDQIAHPGLRHCAAFCGRDYCLHCNHHWQQHLHILVELKEETITVVDEGINNKLKVHATDVILKTTAIKNLEKTIEEYKQEHQQIQTATARFGLFLKEWSITPYNDATLAYLDHLIKEEWAKVQAGGNKKRLEALQEDRNKHEELVDVLTNNLNSLKSSNSNEDTYIQPLTEEGVDNLVKQLYDLKHFGNNLKSVKMIITNAHQATYREHPYRVGATQRPSNHHFNWAMSGVLHGKDTTPALGETNSLAGHTPRRVIRISPIASSGSKRFGISRFLSSINPFS
;
A
#
# COMPACT_ATOMS: atom_id res chain seq x y z
N MET A 1 -22.31 26.78 72.13
CA MET A 1 -22.51 26.21 70.77
C MET A 1 -24.00 25.93 70.60
N ILE A 2 -24.59 26.21 69.44
CA ILE A 2 -25.98 25.81 69.15
C ILE A 2 -25.93 24.64 68.17
N VAL A 3 -26.68 23.58 68.45
CA VAL A 3 -26.78 22.39 67.60
C VAL A 3 -28.26 22.08 67.35
N PRO A 4 -28.71 21.88 66.10
CA PRO A 4 -30.09 21.49 65.83
C PRO A 4 -30.36 20.08 66.38
N ALA A 5 -31.61 19.84 66.81
CA ALA A 5 -31.99 18.58 67.45
C ALA A 5 -32.02 17.39 66.47
N LEU A 6 -32.41 17.62 65.21
CA LEU A 6 -32.50 16.60 64.16
C LEU A 6 -33.19 15.30 64.64
N GLY A 7 -34.31 15.43 65.35
CA GLY A 7 -35.07 14.30 65.89
C GLY A 7 -34.47 13.63 67.14
N GLN A 8 -33.34 14.09 67.66
CA GLN A 8 -32.80 13.64 68.95
C GLN A 8 -33.54 14.32 70.11
N VAL A 9 -33.66 13.59 71.22
CA VAL A 9 -34.29 14.08 72.45
C VAL A 9 -33.29 13.99 73.59
N ALA A 10 -33.03 15.14 74.21
CA ALA A 10 -32.19 15.32 75.38
C ALA A 10 -32.81 16.36 76.32
N ASN A 11 -32.52 16.23 77.61
CA ASN A 11 -32.97 17.16 78.65
C ASN A 11 -31.84 18.15 79.00
N ILE A 12 -32.18 19.27 79.64
CA ILE A 12 -31.18 20.18 80.22
C ILE A 12 -30.34 19.41 81.25
N GLY A 13 -29.01 19.55 81.17
CA GLY A 13 -28.04 18.82 81.96
C GLY A 13 -27.47 17.58 81.27
N THR A 14 -28.05 17.09 80.19
CA THR A 14 -27.53 15.92 79.45
C THR A 14 -26.13 16.20 78.91
N LEU A 15 -25.21 15.25 79.07
CA LEU A 15 -23.86 15.36 78.52
C LEU A 15 -23.84 15.08 77.00
N TYR A 16 -22.93 15.72 76.28
CA TYR A 16 -22.84 15.65 74.82
C TYR A 16 -21.40 15.42 74.37
N ASP A 17 -21.23 14.49 73.42
CA ASP A 17 -19.96 14.26 72.73
C ASP A 17 -20.01 14.88 71.32
N SER A 18 -19.36 16.04 71.14
CA SER A 18 -19.28 16.72 69.84
C SER A 18 -18.45 15.96 68.82
N ARG A 19 -17.61 15.00 69.23
CA ARG A 19 -16.82 14.15 68.33
C ARG A 19 -17.71 13.14 67.60
N ALA A 20 -18.67 12.56 68.31
CA ALA A 20 -19.62 11.60 67.76
C ALA A 20 -20.93 12.27 67.29
N GLY A 21 -21.20 13.50 67.74
CA GLY A 21 -22.45 14.19 67.47
C GLY A 21 -23.62 13.62 68.27
N THR A 22 -23.37 13.04 69.45
CA THR A 22 -24.37 12.25 70.19
C THR A 22 -24.53 12.71 71.63
N PHE A 23 -25.77 12.70 72.10
CA PHE A 23 -26.09 12.82 73.52
C PHE A 23 -25.71 11.55 74.26
N LEU A 24 -25.11 11.72 75.43
CA LEU A 24 -24.71 10.64 76.31
C LEU A 24 -25.83 10.37 77.34
N PRO A 25 -25.96 9.13 77.85
CA PRO A 25 -26.99 8.80 78.84
C PRO A 25 -26.76 9.50 80.20
N GLU A 26 -25.53 9.94 80.48
CA GLU A 26 -25.19 10.66 81.69
C GLU A 26 -25.70 12.12 81.67
N SER A 27 -26.09 12.62 82.85
CA SER A 27 -26.52 14.00 83.07
C SER A 27 -25.68 14.64 84.16
N LEU A 28 -25.39 15.93 84.00
CA LEU A 28 -24.76 16.78 85.00
C LEU A 28 -25.61 16.93 86.28
N MET A 29 -26.88 16.51 86.25
CA MET A 29 -27.86 16.81 87.30
C MET A 29 -28.38 15.56 88.01
N ARG A 30 -28.48 15.60 89.36
CA ARG A 30 -28.89 14.46 90.22
C ARG A 30 -30.39 14.34 90.53
N ASP A 31 -31.17 15.41 90.40
CA ASP A 31 -32.48 15.54 91.08
C ASP A 31 -33.62 16.00 90.15
N GLU A 32 -34.86 15.60 90.43
CA GLU A 32 -36.08 15.96 89.69
C GLU A 32 -36.56 17.41 89.98
N LEU A 33 -36.00 18.07 91.00
CA LEU A 33 -36.31 19.46 91.39
C LEU A 33 -35.73 20.53 90.44
N LEU A 34 -35.17 20.13 89.30
CA LEU A 34 -34.55 20.98 88.26
C LEU A 34 -35.43 22.11 87.71
N HIS A 35 -36.76 21.97 87.80
CA HIS A 35 -37.70 22.99 87.33
C HIS A 35 -37.48 24.38 87.97
N ARG A 36 -36.83 24.45 89.15
CA ARG A 36 -36.52 25.72 89.86
C ARG A 36 -35.27 26.43 89.34
N CYS A 37 -34.43 25.74 88.56
CA CYS A 37 -33.19 26.27 87.98
C CYS A 37 -33.30 26.50 86.47
N ILE A 38 -34.47 26.26 85.89
CA ILE A 38 -34.75 26.44 84.47
C ILE A 38 -35.67 27.65 84.30
N GLU A 39 -35.23 28.61 83.49
CA GLU A 39 -36.06 29.74 83.08
C GLU A 39 -36.76 29.42 81.76
N PRO A 40 -38.10 29.29 81.74
CA PRO A 40 -38.86 29.26 80.50
C PRO A 40 -39.06 30.68 79.96
N THR A 41 -38.82 30.87 78.67
CA THR A 41 -39.10 32.10 77.92
C THR A 41 -39.99 31.76 76.73
N ASP A 42 -41.19 32.34 76.66
CA ASP A 42 -42.06 32.16 75.50
C ASP A 42 -41.50 32.93 74.30
N ILE A 43 -41.38 32.24 73.15
CA ILE A 43 -40.83 32.78 71.90
C ILE A 43 -41.72 32.41 70.70
N PRO A 44 -43.00 32.81 70.69
CA PRO A 44 -43.95 32.41 69.65
C PRO A 44 -43.56 33.05 68.31
N THR A 45 -42.79 32.33 67.51
CA THR A 45 -42.27 32.79 66.24
C THR A 45 -42.51 31.74 65.17
N ARG A 46 -42.96 32.19 64.00
CA ARG A 46 -43.14 31.36 62.82
C ARG A 46 -42.26 31.92 61.71
N SER A 47 -41.34 31.10 61.22
CA SER A 47 -40.45 31.44 60.12
C SER A 47 -40.68 30.47 58.97
N ILE A 48 -40.81 31.01 57.76
CA ILE A 48 -40.92 30.25 56.52
C ILE A 48 -39.80 30.74 55.61
N SER A 49 -39.00 29.82 55.11
CA SER A 49 -37.98 30.13 54.12
C SER A 49 -38.00 29.09 53.00
N VAL A 50 -37.46 29.49 51.84
CA VAL A 50 -37.34 28.63 50.67
C VAL A 50 -35.86 28.51 50.36
N SER A 51 -35.42 27.31 50.05
CA SER A 51 -34.10 27.04 49.52
C SER A 51 -34.21 26.31 48.19
N PHE A 52 -33.56 26.84 47.17
CA PHE A 52 -33.32 26.16 45.90
C PHE A 52 -31.94 25.50 45.91
N ALA A 53 -31.51 25.04 47.09
CA ALA A 53 -30.12 24.70 47.39
C ALA A 53 -29.55 23.73 46.36
N GLU A 54 -28.47 24.13 45.69
CA GLU A 54 -27.84 23.34 44.62
C GLU A 54 -26.72 22.43 45.13
N ASN A 55 -26.24 22.68 46.35
CA ASN A 55 -25.12 21.97 46.97
C ASN A 55 -25.34 21.65 48.46
N TYR A 56 -24.53 20.72 49.00
CA TYR A 56 -24.60 20.31 50.40
C TYR A 56 -24.37 21.45 51.40
N GLU A 57 -23.52 22.44 51.13
CA GLU A 57 -23.20 23.50 52.10
C GLU A 57 -24.42 24.44 52.31
N GLU A 58 -25.11 24.82 51.24
CA GLU A 58 -26.38 25.55 51.30
C GLU A 58 -27.47 24.74 52.03
N LYS A 59 -27.55 23.44 51.72
CA LYS A 59 -28.51 22.52 52.36
C LYS A 59 -28.24 22.42 53.88
N LEU A 60 -26.98 22.32 54.29
CA LEU A 60 -26.57 22.34 55.70
C LEU A 60 -26.88 23.69 56.37
N GLN A 61 -26.58 24.81 55.71
CA GLN A 61 -26.85 26.14 56.23
C GLN A 61 -28.34 26.40 56.46
N SER A 62 -29.20 25.90 55.55
CA SER A 62 -30.66 26.01 55.68
C SER A 62 -31.22 25.33 56.94
N LEU A 63 -30.52 24.30 57.45
CA LEU A 63 -30.84 23.59 58.69
C LEU A 63 -30.10 24.12 59.92
N GLY A 64 -29.29 25.18 59.77
CA GLY A 64 -28.45 25.70 60.84
C GLY A 64 -27.30 24.77 61.24
N LEU A 65 -26.82 23.92 60.32
CA LEU A 65 -25.73 22.98 60.56
C LEU A 65 -24.37 23.60 60.23
N ASN A 66 -23.39 23.33 61.09
CA ASN A 66 -22.00 23.69 60.83
C ASN A 66 -21.30 22.63 59.94
N VAL A 67 -20.13 23.01 59.39
CA VAL A 67 -19.34 22.15 58.49
C VAL A 67 -18.92 20.84 59.16
N GLU A 68 -18.66 20.85 60.47
CA GLU A 68 -18.21 19.67 61.23
C GLU A 68 -19.31 18.61 61.39
N LEU A 69 -20.50 19.03 61.81
CA LEU A 69 -21.66 18.15 61.90
C LEU A 69 -22.10 17.70 60.50
N GLY A 70 -22.05 18.59 59.50
CA GLY A 70 -22.31 18.25 58.11
C GLY A 70 -21.38 17.17 57.55
N ALA A 71 -20.06 17.28 57.77
CA ALA A 71 -19.10 16.26 57.37
C ALA A 71 -19.35 14.92 58.10
N THR A 72 -19.73 14.97 59.38
CA THR A 72 -20.07 13.79 60.19
C THR A 72 -21.32 13.07 59.64
N ILE A 73 -22.34 13.83 59.23
CA ILE A 73 -23.56 13.32 58.60
C ILE A 73 -23.25 12.68 57.24
N LEU A 74 -22.54 13.37 56.35
CA LEU A 74 -22.21 12.84 55.02
C LEU A 74 -21.31 11.59 55.09
N ALA A 75 -20.37 11.57 56.04
CA ALA A 75 -19.54 10.41 56.35
C ALA A 75 -20.37 9.22 56.91
N GLY A 76 -21.60 9.46 57.36
CA GLY A 76 -22.50 8.43 57.89
C GLY A 76 -22.22 8.04 59.34
N LEU A 77 -21.43 8.85 60.06
CA LEU A 77 -21.13 8.66 61.48
C LEU A 77 -22.31 9.06 62.37
N PHE A 78 -23.15 9.99 61.90
CA PHE A 78 -24.39 10.42 62.56
C PHE A 78 -25.58 10.22 61.62
N LYS A 79 -26.66 9.63 62.12
CA LYS A 79 -27.92 9.45 61.37
C LYS A 79 -28.96 10.46 61.87
N PRO A 80 -29.29 11.49 61.08
CA PRO A 80 -30.29 12.47 61.47
C PRO A 80 -31.71 11.86 61.44
N GLY A 81 -32.59 12.33 62.32
CA GLY A 81 -34.02 12.00 62.36
C GLY A 81 -34.91 13.21 62.10
N GLY A 82 -36.24 12.97 62.06
CA GLY A 82 -37.25 14.01 61.83
C GLY A 82 -36.98 14.84 60.56
N PRO A 83 -36.95 16.18 60.62
CA PRO A 83 -36.66 17.03 59.46
C PRO A 83 -35.24 16.79 58.89
N GLY A 84 -34.32 16.26 59.70
CA GLY A 84 -32.96 15.94 59.25
C GLY A 84 -32.88 14.82 58.21
N PHE A 85 -33.94 14.02 58.01
CA PHE A 85 -34.01 13.06 56.90
C PHE A 85 -33.89 13.72 55.52
N TYR A 86 -34.26 15.00 55.40
CA TYR A 86 -34.06 15.79 54.19
C TYR A 86 -32.60 15.76 53.68
N LEU A 87 -31.60 15.62 54.57
CA LEU A 87 -30.19 15.53 54.18
C LEU A 87 -29.85 14.27 53.37
N ASN A 88 -30.69 13.24 53.43
CA ASN A 88 -30.53 12.03 52.63
C ASN A 88 -31.16 12.15 51.23
N GLU A 89 -32.04 13.12 51.01
CA GLU A 89 -32.64 13.36 49.70
C GLU A 89 -31.58 13.84 48.71
N LYS A 90 -31.57 13.19 47.55
CA LYS A 90 -30.59 13.41 46.49
C LYS A 90 -31.29 13.62 45.17
N ARG A 91 -30.80 14.59 44.42
CA ARG A 91 -31.24 14.87 43.06
C ARG A 91 -30.44 14.03 42.06
N ASP A 92 -31.08 13.02 41.51
CA ASP A 92 -30.43 12.05 40.61
C ASP A 92 -30.33 12.51 39.14
N SER A 93 -30.98 13.61 38.74
CA SER A 93 -30.99 14.11 37.36
C SER A 93 -31.02 15.64 37.27
N ASN A 94 -30.36 16.23 36.26
CA ASN A 94 -30.45 17.67 36.02
C ASN A 94 -31.78 18.09 35.37
N ASP A 95 -32.54 17.13 34.82
CA ASP A 95 -33.87 17.37 34.24
C ASP A 95 -34.97 17.45 35.31
N VAL A 96 -34.61 17.44 36.59
CA VAL A 96 -35.53 17.64 37.72
C VAL A 96 -35.22 18.97 38.37
N LEU A 97 -36.20 19.86 38.49
CA LEU A 97 -36.13 21.05 39.33
C LEU A 97 -36.55 20.67 40.75
N GLU A 98 -35.88 21.23 41.75
CA GLU A 98 -36.14 20.92 43.16
C GLU A 98 -36.06 22.19 44.01
N ALA A 99 -36.92 22.29 45.01
CA ALA A 99 -36.93 23.33 46.03
C ALA A 99 -37.33 22.72 47.38
N ALA A 100 -36.94 23.35 48.47
CA ALA A 100 -37.39 22.96 49.81
C ALA A 100 -37.98 24.17 50.54
N ILE A 101 -39.18 24.00 51.10
CA ILE A 101 -39.81 24.95 52.01
C ILE A 101 -39.50 24.52 53.44
N HIS A 102 -38.82 25.40 54.18
CA HIS A 102 -38.52 25.21 55.59
C HIS A 102 -39.55 25.97 56.40
N HIS A 103 -40.39 25.23 57.12
CA HIS A 103 -41.38 25.77 58.04
C HIS A 103 -40.92 25.47 59.46
N LYS A 104 -40.64 26.53 60.22
CA LYS A 104 -40.19 26.42 61.61
C LYS A 104 -41.11 27.26 62.49
N ILE A 105 -41.67 26.63 63.53
CA ILE A 105 -42.46 27.27 64.56
C ILE A 105 -41.72 27.08 65.88
N SER A 106 -41.21 28.14 66.49
CA SER A 106 -40.68 28.10 67.85
C SER A 106 -41.77 28.59 68.83
N THR A 107 -41.92 27.91 69.96
CA THR A 107 -42.94 28.21 70.97
C THR A 107 -42.35 28.80 72.24
N SER A 108 -41.30 28.17 72.75
CA SER A 108 -40.67 28.49 74.02
C SER A 108 -39.21 28.06 74.01
N ARG A 109 -38.42 28.70 74.85
CA ARG A 109 -37.02 28.36 75.12
C ARG A 109 -36.88 28.11 76.61
N GLN A 110 -36.10 27.10 76.97
CA GLN A 110 -35.77 26.80 78.35
C GLN A 110 -34.26 26.89 78.53
N ASN A 111 -33.81 27.71 79.47
CA ASN A 111 -32.38 27.90 79.73
C ASN A 111 -32.04 27.61 81.19
N LEU A 112 -30.83 27.09 81.42
CA LEU A 112 -30.29 26.85 82.73
C LEU A 112 -29.79 28.16 83.35
N LEU A 113 -30.31 28.50 84.54
CA LEU A 113 -29.94 29.71 85.26
C LEU A 113 -28.66 29.49 86.09
N PHE A 114 -27.50 29.85 85.52
CA PHE A 114 -26.22 29.79 86.22
C PHE A 114 -26.11 30.71 87.45
N THR A 115 -26.96 31.74 87.52
CA THR A 115 -27.04 32.66 88.66
C THR A 115 -27.85 32.12 89.84
N SER A 116 -28.55 31.00 89.68
CA SER A 116 -29.37 30.41 90.74
C SER A 116 -28.51 29.73 91.81
N PRO A 117 -28.61 30.11 93.10
CA PRO A 117 -27.82 29.52 94.17
C PRO A 117 -28.16 28.05 94.45
N GLU A 118 -29.31 27.56 93.99
CA GLU A 118 -29.73 26.16 94.13
C GLU A 118 -29.03 25.23 93.12
N LEU A 119 -28.56 25.76 91.98
CA LEU A 119 -27.96 24.97 90.91
C LEU A 119 -26.78 24.11 91.40
N ARG A 120 -25.89 24.70 92.19
CA ARG A 120 -24.69 24.01 92.71
C ARG A 120 -25.00 22.80 93.58
N LYS A 121 -26.16 22.77 94.25
CA LYS A 121 -26.56 21.66 95.13
C LYS A 121 -26.98 20.41 94.37
N HIS A 122 -27.34 20.56 93.09
CA HIS A 122 -27.87 19.48 92.26
C HIS A 122 -26.90 18.98 91.18
N VAL A 123 -25.71 19.58 91.08
CA VAL A 123 -24.68 19.18 90.12
C VAL A 123 -23.95 17.92 90.59
N ASP A 124 -23.88 16.92 89.72
CA ASP A 124 -23.08 15.72 89.89
C ASP A 124 -21.67 15.91 89.29
N SER A 125 -20.70 16.22 90.15
CA SER A 125 -19.30 16.37 89.75
C SER A 125 -18.62 15.04 89.37
N ILE A 126 -19.16 13.89 89.79
CA ILE A 126 -18.53 12.56 89.58
C ILE A 126 -18.75 12.08 88.14
N THR A 127 -19.89 12.39 87.54
CA THR A 127 -20.22 12.05 86.14
C THR A 127 -19.31 12.70 85.09
N ILE A 128 -18.67 13.82 85.43
CA ILE A 128 -17.75 14.57 84.56
C ILE A 128 -16.37 13.89 84.46
N GLU A 129 -16.04 12.95 85.36
CA GLU A 129 -14.78 12.18 85.32
C GLU A 129 -14.71 11.23 84.11
N SER A 130 -15.84 10.96 83.44
CA SER A 130 -15.84 10.21 82.19
C SER A 130 -15.31 11.10 81.05
N ASN A 131 -14.13 10.77 80.52
CA ASN A 131 -13.46 11.51 79.42
C ASN A 131 -14.20 11.44 78.04
N LYS A 132 -15.52 11.20 78.09
CA LYS A 132 -16.42 11.00 76.95
C LYS A 132 -17.22 12.26 76.62
N ALA A 133 -17.56 13.07 77.62
CA ALA A 133 -18.33 14.29 77.42
C ALA A 133 -17.44 15.48 77.03
N THR A 134 -17.88 16.27 76.05
CA THR A 134 -17.21 17.51 75.61
C THR A 134 -18.03 18.75 75.97
N HIS A 135 -19.35 18.61 75.99
CA HIS A 135 -20.29 19.69 76.27
C HIS A 135 -21.43 19.18 77.17
N VAL A 136 -22.20 20.11 77.73
CA VAL A 136 -23.46 19.85 78.44
C VAL A 136 -24.59 20.68 77.84
N VAL A 137 -25.80 20.12 77.81
CA VAL A 137 -27.02 20.84 77.40
C VAL A 137 -27.41 21.86 78.47
N ILE A 138 -27.41 23.14 78.12
CA ILE A 138 -27.77 24.25 79.00
C ILE A 138 -29.05 24.96 78.57
N GLY A 139 -29.48 24.77 77.33
CA GLY A 139 -30.71 25.34 76.81
C GLY A 139 -31.37 24.48 75.75
N ILE A 140 -32.68 24.58 75.64
CA ILE A 140 -33.51 23.89 74.64
C ILE A 140 -34.48 24.89 74.03
N GLU A 141 -34.48 24.99 72.71
CA GLU A 141 -35.52 25.65 71.94
C GLU A 141 -36.58 24.64 71.53
N TRP A 142 -37.85 24.91 71.87
CA TRP A 142 -39.00 24.03 71.63
C TRP A 142 -39.90 24.55 70.51
N GLY A 143 -40.53 23.62 69.78
CA GLY A 143 -41.56 23.89 68.80
C GLY A 143 -41.70 22.75 67.76
N SER A 144 -41.78 23.08 66.46
CA SER A 144 -41.77 22.10 65.36
C SER A 144 -40.94 22.63 64.20
N GLN A 145 -40.26 21.73 63.50
CA GLN A 145 -39.62 22.02 62.23
C GLN A 145 -40.02 20.98 61.19
N ASP A 146 -40.49 21.48 60.05
CA ASP A 146 -41.06 20.70 58.96
C ASP A 146 -40.50 21.21 57.63
N ILE A 147 -40.13 20.28 56.75
CA ILE A 147 -39.51 20.54 55.46
C ILE A 147 -40.37 19.90 54.38
N ILE A 148 -40.78 20.68 53.40
CA ILE A 148 -41.47 20.17 52.22
C ILE A 148 -40.55 20.30 51.01
N THR A 149 -40.12 19.18 50.45
CA THR A 149 -39.41 19.15 49.16
C THR A 149 -40.43 19.15 48.04
N ILE A 150 -40.22 20.03 47.08
CA ILE A 150 -41.06 20.21 45.89
C ILE A 150 -40.18 19.94 44.69
N SER A 151 -40.56 18.98 43.86
CA SER A 151 -39.80 18.66 42.65
C SER A 151 -40.68 18.62 41.40
N HIS A 152 -40.07 18.88 40.26
CA HIS A 152 -40.73 18.81 38.96
C HIS A 152 -39.77 18.29 37.90
N ARG A 153 -40.16 17.21 37.21
CA ARG A 153 -39.40 16.70 36.05
C ARG A 153 -39.76 17.50 34.81
N MET A 154 -38.74 18.10 34.19
CA MET A 154 -38.85 18.84 32.94
C MET A 154 -39.38 17.96 31.80
N THR A 155 -40.20 18.56 30.94
CA THR A 155 -40.76 17.92 29.75
C THR A 155 -39.88 18.20 28.52
N GLU A 156 -39.79 17.24 27.60
CA GLU A 156 -38.97 17.37 26.39
C GLU A 156 -39.51 18.44 25.42
N GLY A 157 -38.61 19.25 24.87
CA GLY A 157 -38.91 20.25 23.85
C GLY A 157 -39.41 21.61 24.37
N ALA A 158 -39.67 21.73 25.67
CA ALA A 158 -40.04 23.00 26.29
C ALA A 158 -38.79 23.84 26.63
N GLU A 159 -38.91 25.17 26.51
CA GLU A 159 -37.80 26.07 26.79
C GLU A 159 -37.42 26.00 28.27
N LYS A 160 -36.19 25.54 28.57
CA LYS A 160 -35.68 25.36 29.94
C LYS A 160 -35.88 26.60 30.80
N SER A 161 -35.57 27.78 30.24
CA SER A 161 -35.68 29.05 30.94
C SER A 161 -37.12 29.39 31.35
N GLU A 162 -38.11 28.95 30.55
CA GLU A 162 -39.53 29.20 30.81
C GLU A 162 -40.06 28.27 31.90
N ILE A 163 -39.73 26.97 31.85
CA ILE A 163 -40.13 26.00 32.88
C ILE A 163 -39.53 26.38 34.23
N GLU A 164 -38.25 26.74 34.28
CA GLU A 164 -37.57 27.18 35.51
C GLU A 164 -38.28 28.40 36.12
N LYS A 165 -38.57 29.43 35.32
CA LYS A 165 -39.33 30.61 35.77
C LYS A 165 -40.69 30.23 36.34
N ARG A 166 -41.44 29.36 35.65
CA ARG A 166 -42.76 28.89 36.12
C ARG A 166 -42.66 28.12 37.43
N PHE A 167 -41.66 27.26 37.57
CA PHE A 167 -41.40 26.51 38.80
C PHE A 167 -41.08 27.44 39.97
N TYR A 168 -40.15 28.38 39.79
CA TYR A 168 -39.80 29.35 40.83
C TYR A 168 -41.00 30.21 41.24
N CYS A 169 -41.79 30.68 40.28
CA CYS A 169 -43.03 31.42 40.57
C CYS A 169 -44.04 30.58 41.36
N ALA A 170 -44.19 29.29 41.04
CA ALA A 170 -45.12 28.40 41.75
C ALA A 170 -44.69 28.18 43.21
N VAL A 171 -43.38 27.95 43.45
CA VAL A 171 -42.84 27.77 44.81
C VAL A 171 -42.98 29.05 45.64
N GLU A 172 -42.65 30.22 45.08
CA GLU A 172 -42.80 31.52 45.77
C GLU A 172 -44.26 31.90 46.03
N ALA A 173 -45.17 31.56 45.11
CA ALA A 173 -46.61 31.73 45.34
C ALA A 173 -47.10 30.86 46.51
N PHE A 174 -46.61 29.62 46.62
CA PHE A 174 -46.95 28.74 47.73
C PHE A 174 -46.38 29.26 49.05
N LYS A 175 -45.13 29.72 49.08
CA LYS A 175 -44.53 30.39 50.25
C LYS A 175 -45.36 31.61 50.69
N SER A 176 -45.71 32.49 49.76
CA SER A 176 -46.51 33.69 50.06
C SER A 176 -47.87 33.34 50.65
N ALA A 177 -48.51 32.27 50.16
CA ALA A 177 -49.79 31.79 50.69
C ALA A 177 -49.68 31.26 52.14
N LEU A 178 -48.53 30.69 52.52
CA LEU A 178 -48.28 30.23 53.89
C LEU A 178 -48.00 31.38 54.86
N GLU A 179 -47.44 32.49 54.37
CA GLU A 179 -47.17 33.72 55.14
C GLU A 179 -48.43 34.58 55.35
N ASP A 180 -49.33 34.66 54.35
CA ASP A 180 -50.54 35.47 54.43
C ASP A 180 -51.69 34.74 55.15
N THR A 181 -51.86 35.01 56.45
CA THR A 181 -52.94 34.46 57.28
C THR A 181 -54.31 35.12 57.05
N SER A 182 -54.44 36.10 56.15
CA SER A 182 -55.60 37.00 56.12
C SER A 182 -56.64 36.75 55.00
N THR A 183 -56.40 35.84 54.04
CA THR A 183 -57.38 35.59 52.96
C THR A 183 -57.52 34.12 52.54
N GLN A 184 -58.65 33.53 52.93
CA GLN A 184 -59.21 32.27 52.36
C GLN A 184 -59.53 32.35 50.85
N LYS A 185 -59.25 33.48 50.17
CA LYS A 185 -59.71 33.81 48.80
C LYS A 185 -58.74 33.46 47.67
N ASN A 186 -57.52 32.97 47.96
CA ASN A 186 -56.51 32.64 46.94
C ASN A 186 -56.25 31.14 46.74
N ARG A 187 -57.14 30.25 47.20
CA ARG A 187 -57.04 28.80 46.93
C ARG A 187 -57.12 28.45 45.42
N THR A 188 -57.62 29.35 44.57
CA THR A 188 -57.91 29.11 43.15
C THR A 188 -56.82 29.55 42.16
N LYS A 189 -55.58 29.78 42.59
CA LYS A 189 -54.47 30.20 41.69
C LYS A 189 -53.15 29.46 41.93
N TRP A 190 -53.20 28.19 42.31
CA TRP A 190 -52.01 27.35 42.28
C TRP A 190 -51.80 26.81 40.86
N SER A 191 -50.56 26.85 40.37
CA SER A 191 -50.26 26.61 38.95
C SER A 191 -50.73 25.22 38.49
N GLU A 192 -51.19 25.09 37.24
CA GLU A 192 -51.47 23.78 36.58
C GLU A 192 -50.22 22.88 36.42
N MET A 193 -49.06 23.30 36.93
CA MET A 193 -47.83 22.55 36.89
C MET A 193 -47.91 21.37 37.86
N LYS A 194 -47.68 20.15 37.33
CA LYS A 194 -47.62 18.94 38.15
C LYS A 194 -46.35 18.98 39.02
N LEU A 195 -46.50 19.04 40.34
CA LEU A 195 -45.41 19.02 41.30
C LEU A 195 -45.45 17.73 42.12
N ASP A 196 -44.29 17.16 42.39
CA ASP A 196 -44.12 16.03 43.29
C ASP A 196 -43.64 16.56 44.65
N LEU A 197 -44.41 16.31 45.71
CA LEU A 197 -44.17 16.87 47.04
C LEU A 197 -43.87 15.77 48.06
N MET A 198 -42.85 15.96 48.89
CA MET A 198 -42.58 15.09 50.06
C MET A 198 -42.36 15.94 51.30
N THR A 199 -42.85 15.47 52.45
CA THR A 199 -42.68 16.14 53.75
C THR A 199 -41.78 15.34 54.69
N PHE A 200 -40.90 16.06 55.39
CA PHE A 200 -40.03 15.57 56.45
C PHE A 200 -40.25 16.44 57.67
N GLY A 201 -40.60 15.83 58.79
CA GLY A 201 -40.90 16.58 60.00
C GLY A 201 -40.85 15.69 61.20
N ASP A 202 -40.91 16.30 62.38
CA ASP A 202 -40.83 15.60 63.65
C ASP A 202 -42.02 14.67 63.90
N THR A 203 -43.17 14.94 63.26
CA THR A 203 -44.42 14.18 63.38
C THR A 203 -44.57 13.09 62.30
N VAL A 204 -43.59 12.99 61.39
CA VAL A 204 -43.63 12.15 60.19
C VAL A 204 -42.84 10.85 60.41
N ALA A 205 -43.28 9.73 59.81
CA ALA A 205 -42.59 8.45 59.88
C ALA A 205 -41.17 8.51 59.28
N SER A 206 -40.30 7.58 59.70
CA SER A 206 -38.92 7.48 59.20
C SER A 206 -38.90 7.26 57.67
N GLY A 207 -38.47 8.26 56.91
CA GLY A 207 -38.41 8.21 55.44
C GLY A 207 -39.25 9.25 54.68
N GLY A 208 -40.00 10.10 55.39
CA GLY A 208 -40.84 11.13 54.79
C GLY A 208 -42.19 10.59 54.28
N ILE A 209 -43.13 11.50 53.96
CA ILE A 209 -44.46 11.16 53.42
C ILE A 209 -44.66 11.91 52.10
N ALA A 210 -45.08 11.20 51.06
CA ALA A 210 -45.47 11.79 49.78
C ALA A 210 -46.82 12.50 49.92
N LEU A 211 -46.88 13.76 49.47
CA LEU A 211 -48.09 14.58 49.44
C LEU A 211 -48.63 14.61 48.00
N HIS A 212 -49.95 14.68 47.86
CA HIS A 212 -50.62 14.53 46.57
C HIS A 212 -50.54 15.79 45.70
N ASP A 213 -50.64 16.96 46.32
CA ASP A 213 -50.64 18.26 45.66
C ASP A 213 -50.30 19.38 46.67
N ILE A 214 -50.28 20.62 46.17
CA ILE A 214 -50.02 21.82 46.98
C ILE A 214 -51.13 22.04 48.02
N GLU A 215 -52.37 21.62 47.75
CA GLU A 215 -53.48 21.78 48.70
C GLU A 215 -53.28 20.89 49.92
N HIS A 216 -52.95 19.63 49.70
CA HIS A 216 -52.60 18.69 50.74
C HIS A 216 -51.39 19.18 51.55
N ALA A 217 -50.38 19.77 50.90
CA ALA A 217 -49.23 20.36 51.59
C ALA A 217 -49.59 21.60 52.43
N TYR A 218 -50.47 22.46 51.92
CA TYR A 218 -50.97 23.61 52.66
C TYR A 218 -51.75 23.17 53.89
N ASP A 219 -52.72 22.28 53.71
CA ASP A 219 -53.57 21.78 54.79
C ASP A 219 -52.71 21.08 55.87
N PHE A 220 -51.72 20.26 55.45
CA PHE A 220 -50.75 19.66 56.38
C PHE A 220 -50.05 20.69 57.27
N LEU A 221 -49.45 21.73 56.69
CA LEU A 221 -48.72 22.77 57.45
C LEU A 221 -49.63 23.63 58.34
N THR A 222 -50.91 23.79 57.98
CA THR A 222 -51.87 24.56 58.79
C THR A 222 -52.35 23.84 60.04
N ILE A 223 -52.27 22.51 60.08
CA ILE A 223 -52.66 21.70 61.25
C ILE A 223 -51.55 21.66 62.31
N ILE A 224 -50.29 21.90 61.91
CA ILE A 224 -49.11 21.82 62.81
C ILE A 224 -49.24 22.66 64.09
N PRO A 225 -49.67 23.94 64.05
CA PRO A 225 -49.88 24.71 65.28
C PRO A 225 -50.85 24.06 66.28
N ASP A 226 -51.88 23.37 65.81
CA ASP A 226 -52.83 22.66 66.68
C ASP A 226 -52.24 21.36 67.22
N ASN A 227 -51.44 20.65 66.42
CA ASN A 227 -50.68 19.48 66.89
C ASN A 227 -49.72 19.86 68.02
N ILE A 228 -48.98 20.96 67.88
CA ILE A 228 -48.05 21.46 68.90
C ILE A 228 -48.76 21.72 70.24
N LYS A 229 -50.00 22.24 70.24
CA LYS A 229 -50.77 22.49 71.48
C LYS A 229 -51.03 21.21 72.28
N THR A 230 -51.15 20.07 71.59
CA THR A 230 -51.39 18.77 72.24
C THR A 230 -50.11 18.08 72.71
N GLU A 231 -48.94 18.60 72.33
CA GLU A 231 -47.64 17.97 72.56
C GLU A 231 -46.80 18.71 73.61
N ASN A 232 -46.22 17.96 74.56
CA ASN A 232 -45.32 18.49 75.61
C ASN A 232 -45.89 19.72 76.36
N GLY A 233 -47.17 19.69 76.70
CA GLY A 233 -47.85 20.80 77.38
C GLY A 233 -47.93 22.08 76.53
N GLY A 234 -47.97 21.96 75.21
CA GLY A 234 -48.06 23.07 74.26
C GLY A 234 -46.70 23.60 73.78
N LYS A 235 -45.60 23.00 74.22
CA LYS A 235 -44.24 23.39 73.79
C LYS A 235 -43.83 22.77 72.47
N GLY A 236 -44.37 21.61 72.10
CA GLY A 236 -43.88 20.82 70.96
C GLY A 236 -42.57 20.08 71.28
N LYS A 237 -41.78 19.79 70.24
CA LYS A 237 -40.52 19.02 70.29
C LYS A 237 -39.27 19.90 70.33
N PRO A 238 -38.10 19.36 70.70
CA PRO A 238 -36.84 20.10 70.63
C PRO A 238 -36.48 20.43 69.18
N ILE A 239 -36.21 21.71 68.89
CA ILE A 239 -35.72 22.17 67.58
C ILE A 239 -34.19 22.33 67.61
N ALA A 240 -33.65 22.88 68.69
CA ALA A 240 -32.22 23.10 68.85
C ALA A 240 -31.79 23.08 70.33
N TYR A 241 -30.53 22.72 70.54
CA TYR A 241 -29.86 22.64 71.84
C TYR A 241 -28.79 23.71 71.95
N GLU A 242 -28.76 24.40 73.07
CA GLU A 242 -27.64 25.24 73.48
C GLU A 242 -26.71 24.44 74.37
N LEU A 243 -25.46 24.31 73.94
CA LEU A 243 -24.43 23.48 74.54
C LEU A 243 -23.29 24.34 75.09
N LEU A 244 -22.86 24.05 76.32
CA LEU A 244 -21.72 24.68 76.96
C LEU A 244 -20.55 23.68 77.07
N PRO A 245 -19.34 24.03 76.62
CA PRO A 245 -18.16 23.20 76.82
C PRO A 245 -17.96 22.87 78.31
N VAL A 246 -17.61 21.62 78.58
CA VAL A 246 -17.44 21.12 79.95
C VAL A 246 -16.35 21.92 80.68
N GLU A 247 -15.29 22.34 79.99
CA GLU A 247 -14.19 23.11 80.60
C GLU A 247 -14.66 24.44 81.20
N ILE A 248 -15.67 25.08 80.58
CA ILE A 248 -16.23 26.35 81.06
C ILE A 248 -17.02 26.15 82.37
N LEU A 249 -17.52 24.95 82.64
CA LEU A 249 -18.19 24.63 83.91
C LEU A 249 -17.24 24.77 85.10
N SER A 250 -15.93 24.52 84.93
CA SER A 250 -14.94 24.74 86.00
C SER A 250 -14.91 26.21 86.44
N VAL A 251 -15.04 27.14 85.48
CA VAL A 251 -15.04 28.58 85.73
C VAL A 251 -16.39 29.04 86.30
N VAL A 252 -17.49 28.57 85.71
CA VAL A 252 -18.85 29.02 86.04
C VAL A 252 -19.36 28.41 87.36
N LEU A 253 -19.05 27.15 87.64
CA LEU A 253 -19.54 26.40 88.80
C LEU A 253 -18.47 26.11 89.87
N ARG A 254 -17.19 26.46 89.62
CA ARG A 254 -16.04 26.20 90.50
C ARG A 254 -15.90 24.72 90.90
N ILE A 255 -15.91 23.86 89.88
CA ILE A 255 -15.74 22.41 90.00
C ILE A 255 -14.39 22.04 89.40
N ASP A 256 -13.65 21.14 90.05
CA ASP A 256 -12.39 20.60 89.52
C ASP A 256 -12.69 19.65 88.36
N ILE A 257 -12.18 19.97 87.17
CA ILE A 257 -12.33 19.16 85.95
C ILE A 257 -10.94 18.67 85.54
N PRO A 258 -10.76 17.37 85.23
CA PRO A 258 -9.45 16.85 84.80
C PRO A 258 -8.91 17.57 83.54
N ASP A 259 -7.62 17.92 83.56
CA ASP A 259 -6.88 18.48 82.42
C ASP A 259 -6.67 17.43 81.32
N SER A 260 -7.69 17.08 80.54
CA SER A 260 -7.50 16.17 79.39
C SER A 260 -8.61 16.21 78.34
N LEU A 261 -8.96 17.35 77.76
CA LEU A 261 -9.92 17.41 76.65
C LEU A 261 -9.50 18.33 75.49
N THR A 262 -8.22 18.37 75.13
CA THR A 262 -7.82 18.92 73.82
C THR A 262 -7.99 17.84 72.74
N ALA A 263 -9.21 17.70 72.24
CA ALA A 263 -9.45 16.89 71.04
C ALA A 263 -8.66 17.49 69.86
N ALA A 264 -7.84 16.67 69.18
CA ALA A 264 -7.28 17.03 67.90
C ALA A 264 -8.41 17.13 66.88
N SER A 265 -8.97 18.32 66.70
CA SER A 265 -10.01 18.54 65.69
C SER A 265 -9.36 18.80 64.33
N PRO A 266 -9.82 18.16 63.24
CA PRO A 266 -9.37 18.48 61.90
C PRO A 266 -9.68 19.94 61.56
N SER A 267 -8.86 20.54 60.69
CA SER A 267 -9.10 21.92 60.26
C SER A 267 -10.46 22.04 59.54
N SER A 268 -11.14 23.18 59.70
CA SER A 268 -12.39 23.48 58.99
C SER A 268 -12.23 23.38 57.47
N GLU A 269 -11.03 23.66 56.96
CA GLU A 269 -10.69 23.53 55.54
C GLU A 269 -10.71 22.06 55.07
N CYS A 270 -10.17 21.14 55.87
CA CYS A 270 -10.17 19.71 55.58
C CYS A 270 -11.61 19.16 55.51
N LEU A 271 -12.44 19.54 56.47
CA LEU A 271 -13.87 19.16 56.51
C LEU A 271 -14.63 19.71 55.31
N ARG A 272 -14.41 20.99 54.94
CA ARG A 272 -15.03 21.60 53.76
C ARG A 272 -14.58 20.92 52.47
N LYS A 273 -13.30 20.51 52.36
CA LYS A 273 -12.80 19.78 51.19
C LYS A 273 -13.54 18.44 50.99
N TYR A 274 -13.86 17.72 52.06
CA TYR A 274 -14.67 16.50 51.97
C TYR A 274 -16.09 16.77 51.46
N LEU A 275 -16.75 17.83 51.94
CA LEU A 275 -18.06 18.26 51.43
C LEU A 275 -17.99 18.56 49.92
N GLN A 276 -17.01 19.35 49.49
CA GLN A 276 -16.81 19.70 48.08
C GLN A 276 -16.56 18.47 47.20
N LEU A 277 -15.76 17.51 47.68
CA LEU A 277 -15.48 16.28 46.93
C LEU A 277 -16.72 15.39 46.82
N SER A 278 -17.49 15.28 47.91
CA SER A 278 -18.77 14.55 47.93
C SER A 278 -19.79 15.16 46.98
N GLU A 279 -19.82 16.50 46.88
CA GLU A 279 -20.63 17.24 45.91
C GLU A 279 -20.20 16.92 44.47
N LYS A 280 -18.89 17.02 44.17
CA LYS A 280 -18.36 16.71 42.82
C LYS A 280 -18.74 15.30 42.37
N ILE A 281 -18.63 14.32 43.25
CA ILE A 281 -19.04 12.93 42.97
C ILE A 281 -20.54 12.85 42.67
N HIS A 282 -21.36 13.56 43.45
CA HIS A 282 -22.81 13.55 43.25
C HIS A 282 -23.21 14.24 41.92
N VAL A 283 -22.58 15.36 41.56
CA VAL A 283 -22.76 16.03 40.27
C VAL A 283 -22.33 15.12 39.11
N ALA A 284 -21.20 14.43 39.22
CA ALA A 284 -20.76 13.48 38.20
C ALA A 284 -21.76 12.32 38.04
N HIS A 285 -22.27 11.78 39.14
CA HIS A 285 -23.29 10.72 39.12
C HIS A 285 -24.58 11.19 38.44
N ARG A 286 -25.03 12.41 38.75
CA ARG A 286 -26.19 13.06 38.12
C ARG A 286 -26.02 13.21 36.61
N ASN A 287 -24.86 13.71 36.17
CA ASN A 287 -24.57 13.86 34.74
C ASN A 287 -24.55 12.51 34.02
N LEU A 288 -23.96 11.48 34.62
CA LEU A 288 -23.98 10.12 34.06
C LEU A 288 -25.38 9.52 34.00
N ASN A 289 -26.23 9.76 35.00
CA ASN A 289 -27.64 9.33 34.95
C ASN A 289 -28.43 10.02 33.83
N ASP A 290 -28.17 11.31 33.58
CA ASP A 290 -28.75 12.03 32.45
C ASP A 290 -28.26 11.44 31.12
N CYS A 291 -26.95 11.16 31.00
CA CYS A 291 -26.38 10.49 29.82
C CYS A 291 -27.02 9.13 29.60
N ARG A 292 -27.18 8.32 30.66
CA ARG A 292 -27.84 7.02 30.59
C ARG A 292 -29.30 7.15 30.14
N SER A 293 -30.02 8.12 30.70
CA SER A 293 -31.42 8.38 30.34
C SER A 293 -31.54 8.84 28.89
N TYR A 294 -30.64 9.70 28.42
CA TYR A 294 -30.58 10.15 27.03
C TYR A 294 -30.24 9.01 26.07
N ALA A 295 -29.24 8.19 26.41
CA ALA A 295 -28.85 7.02 25.64
C ALA A 295 -30.02 6.01 25.53
N LEU A 296 -30.75 5.80 26.62
CA LEU A 296 -31.87 4.84 26.66
C LEU A 296 -33.01 5.30 25.76
N LYS A 297 -33.32 6.60 25.77
CA LYS A 297 -34.33 7.20 24.88
C LYS A 297 -33.94 7.12 23.41
N ASN A 298 -32.65 7.26 23.10
CA ASN A 298 -32.11 7.24 21.75
C ASN A 298 -31.40 5.92 21.42
N ARG A 299 -31.82 4.81 22.04
CA ARG A 299 -31.21 3.48 21.92
C ARG A 299 -31.05 3.03 20.47
N LEU A 300 -32.00 3.37 19.61
CA LEU A 300 -31.99 3.04 18.18
C LEU A 300 -30.85 3.71 17.40
N PHE A 301 -30.15 4.70 17.97
CA PHE A 301 -29.05 5.43 17.32
C PHE A 301 -27.69 5.24 18.03
N LEU A 302 -27.69 4.84 19.31
CA LEU A 302 -26.49 4.78 20.15
C LEU A 302 -26.10 3.35 20.57
N GLY A 303 -27.02 2.39 20.47
CA GLY A 303 -26.75 0.99 20.74
C GLY A 303 -26.63 0.61 22.21
N ASP A 304 -26.57 -0.70 22.47
CA ASP A 304 -26.51 -1.26 23.82
C ASP A 304 -25.12 -1.16 24.46
N ILE A 305 -24.06 -1.14 23.64
CA ILE A 305 -22.67 -1.03 24.12
C ILE A 305 -22.45 0.34 24.81
N CYS A 306 -22.94 1.42 24.20
CA CYS A 306 -22.90 2.76 24.81
C CYS A 306 -23.61 2.77 26.17
N LEU A 307 -24.79 2.16 26.25
CA LEU A 307 -25.55 2.04 27.50
C LEU A 307 -24.82 1.22 28.57
N GLN A 308 -24.16 0.13 28.18
CA GLN A 308 -23.37 -0.71 29.08
C GLN A 308 -22.16 0.06 29.63
N ASN A 309 -21.44 0.79 28.77
CA ASN A 309 -20.29 1.59 29.18
C ASN A 309 -20.68 2.67 30.20
N ILE A 310 -21.73 3.45 29.94
CA ILE A 310 -22.23 4.47 30.88
C ILE A 310 -22.67 3.81 32.20
N SER A 311 -23.36 2.66 32.12
CA SER A 311 -23.81 1.93 33.31
C SER A 311 -22.62 1.43 34.15
N GLN A 312 -21.55 0.98 33.51
CA GLN A 312 -20.32 0.57 34.18
C GLN A 312 -19.64 1.76 34.87
N GLN A 313 -19.51 2.91 34.19
CA GLN A 313 -18.96 4.13 34.80
C GLN A 313 -19.76 4.57 36.05
N ILE A 314 -21.10 4.45 36.02
CA ILE A 314 -21.95 4.74 37.19
C ILE A 314 -21.61 3.80 38.36
N VAL A 315 -21.48 2.50 38.12
CA VAL A 315 -21.15 1.50 39.15
C VAL A 315 -19.76 1.76 39.73
N GLU A 316 -18.78 2.05 38.88
CA GLU A 316 -17.41 2.38 39.30
C GLU A 316 -17.37 3.64 40.17
N LEU A 317 -18.07 4.70 39.78
CA LEU A 317 -18.20 5.93 40.56
C LEU A 317 -18.87 5.68 41.92
N GLN A 318 -19.93 4.88 41.96
CA GLN A 318 -20.60 4.51 43.21
C GLN A 318 -19.68 3.73 44.16
N ASN A 319 -18.89 2.79 43.63
CA ASN A 319 -17.90 2.04 44.42
C ASN A 319 -16.82 2.97 44.98
N LYS A 320 -16.27 3.88 44.17
CA LYS A 320 -15.30 4.91 44.60
C LYS A 320 -15.90 5.82 45.68
N ALA A 321 -17.13 6.29 45.49
CA ALA A 321 -17.84 7.11 46.46
C ALA A 321 -18.04 6.40 47.81
N HIS A 322 -18.43 5.13 47.78
CA HIS A 322 -18.60 4.31 48.97
C HIS A 322 -17.26 4.06 49.70
N HIS A 323 -16.19 3.81 48.95
CA HIS A 323 -14.85 3.65 49.50
C HIS A 323 -14.37 4.93 50.20
N LEU A 324 -14.47 6.08 49.52
CA LEU A 324 -14.11 7.39 50.09
C LEU A 324 -14.89 7.66 51.38
N LYS A 325 -16.22 7.48 51.36
CA LYS A 325 -17.08 7.68 52.53
C LYS A 325 -16.64 6.82 53.72
N THR A 326 -16.46 5.52 53.50
CA THR A 326 -16.12 4.56 54.57
C THR A 326 -14.73 4.81 55.13
N ASN A 327 -13.75 5.07 54.27
CA ASN A 327 -12.37 5.29 54.67
C ASN A 327 -12.21 6.64 55.40
N TYR A 328 -12.87 7.70 54.91
CA TYR A 328 -12.92 8.99 55.56
C TYR A 328 -13.59 8.90 56.94
N ALA A 329 -14.75 8.24 57.06
CA ALA A 329 -15.46 8.05 58.32
C ALA A 329 -14.58 7.35 59.39
N ARG A 330 -13.90 6.28 58.99
CA ARG A 330 -13.00 5.52 59.87
C ARG A 330 -11.83 6.38 60.37
N ILE A 331 -11.16 7.12 59.48
CA ILE A 331 -10.01 7.95 59.85
C ILE A 331 -10.45 9.17 60.68
N LEU A 332 -11.58 9.78 60.34
CA LEU A 332 -12.15 10.89 61.12
C LEU A 332 -12.44 10.46 62.57
N GLY A 333 -12.96 9.24 62.77
CA GLY A 333 -13.11 8.65 64.11
C GLY A 333 -11.78 8.57 64.87
N HIS A 334 -10.74 7.98 64.27
CA HIS A 334 -9.42 7.87 64.92
C HIS A 334 -8.77 9.23 65.23
N VAL A 335 -8.93 10.24 64.36
CA VAL A 335 -8.42 11.59 64.61
C VAL A 335 -9.11 12.21 65.83
N ARG A 336 -10.44 12.09 65.90
CA ARG A 336 -11.23 12.61 67.03
C ARG A 336 -10.96 11.91 68.36
N GLU A 337 -10.59 10.64 68.33
CA GLU A 337 -10.14 9.86 69.49
C GLU A 337 -8.69 10.18 69.92
N GLY A 338 -7.95 10.99 69.15
CA GLY A 338 -6.53 11.27 69.37
C GLY A 338 -5.60 10.11 68.99
N ALA A 339 -6.12 9.09 68.30
CA ALA A 339 -5.37 7.91 67.85
C ALA A 339 -4.63 8.12 66.52
N ALA A 340 -4.89 9.22 65.81
CA ALA A 340 -4.29 9.54 64.51
C ALA A 340 -4.07 11.04 64.33
N ASP A 341 -3.06 11.40 63.54
CA ASP A 341 -2.78 12.80 63.18
C ASP A 341 -3.83 13.33 62.17
N PRO A 342 -4.39 14.54 62.38
CA PRO A 342 -5.35 15.16 61.47
C PRO A 342 -4.89 15.23 60.00
N ASP A 343 -3.58 15.33 59.72
CA ASP A 343 -3.03 15.42 58.37
C ASP A 343 -3.24 14.15 57.53
N ILE A 344 -3.55 13.01 58.16
CA ILE A 344 -3.88 11.76 57.46
C ILE A 344 -5.18 11.92 56.66
N LEU A 345 -6.13 12.74 57.12
CA LEU A 345 -7.36 13.03 56.37
C LEU A 345 -7.06 13.69 55.02
N TRP A 346 -6.06 14.58 54.96
CA TRP A 346 -5.63 15.19 53.70
C TRP A 346 -5.04 14.18 52.72
N LYS A 347 -4.47 13.07 53.17
CA LYS A 347 -4.00 12.00 52.27
C LYS A 347 -5.17 11.30 51.60
N VAL A 348 -6.25 11.03 52.33
CA VAL A 348 -7.48 10.45 51.79
C VAL A 348 -8.16 11.38 50.78
N LEU A 349 -8.15 12.68 51.05
CA LEU A 349 -8.80 13.69 50.20
C LEU A 349 -7.98 14.10 48.96
N ARG A 350 -6.71 13.67 48.86
CA ARG A 350 -5.81 13.94 47.72
C ARG A 350 -5.73 12.77 46.73
N ASP A 351 -6.69 11.86 46.77
CA ASP A 351 -6.72 10.71 45.88
C ASP A 351 -6.84 11.13 44.40
N GLN A 352 -5.79 10.84 43.61
CA GLN A 352 -5.71 11.16 42.18
C GLN A 352 -6.68 10.32 41.34
N GLU A 353 -7.19 9.19 41.84
CA GLU A 353 -8.12 8.34 41.09
C GLU A 353 -9.52 8.99 40.92
N LEU A 354 -9.85 9.99 41.74
CA LEU A 354 -11.06 10.80 41.60
C LEU A 354 -10.89 11.96 40.61
N GLU A 355 -9.66 12.37 40.27
CA GLU A 355 -9.39 13.36 39.23
C GLU A 355 -9.62 12.79 37.81
N SER A 356 -9.52 11.46 37.65
CA SER A 356 -9.77 10.77 36.37
C SER A 356 -11.23 10.83 35.89
N LEU A 357 -12.17 11.17 36.77
CA LEU A 357 -13.60 11.33 36.48
C LEU A 357 -13.94 12.82 36.33
N SER A 358 -13.29 13.49 35.37
CA SER A 358 -13.47 14.92 35.17
C SER A 358 -14.89 15.22 34.67
N LEU A 359 -15.54 16.23 35.24
CA LEU A 359 -16.86 16.68 34.79
C LEU A 359 -16.86 17.12 33.32
N GLU A 360 -15.69 17.59 32.84
CA GLU A 360 -15.45 17.95 31.45
C GLU A 360 -15.54 16.75 30.51
N SER A 361 -14.98 15.59 30.89
CA SER A 361 -15.05 14.37 30.08
C SER A 361 -16.50 13.89 29.90
N ILE A 362 -17.28 13.84 30.98
CA ILE A 362 -18.69 13.44 30.95
C ILE A 362 -19.52 14.42 30.10
N ALA A 363 -19.22 15.72 30.17
CA ALA A 363 -19.89 16.74 29.37
C ALA A 363 -19.56 16.60 27.87
N LEU A 364 -18.30 16.31 27.53
CA LEU A 364 -17.86 16.05 26.15
C LEU A 364 -18.51 14.79 25.57
N GLU A 365 -18.56 13.69 26.33
CA GLU A 365 -19.25 12.46 25.92
C GLU A 365 -20.75 12.72 25.65
N ARG A 366 -21.42 13.47 26.54
CA ARG A 366 -22.82 13.86 26.36
C ARG A 366 -23.03 14.68 25.09
N ALA A 367 -22.17 15.67 24.84
CA ALA A 367 -22.27 16.53 23.67
C ALA A 367 -22.07 15.73 22.36
N SER A 368 -21.06 14.86 22.30
CA SER A 368 -20.81 13.99 21.13
C SER A 368 -22.02 13.10 20.82
N MET A 369 -22.65 12.50 21.84
CA MET A 369 -23.86 11.68 21.68
C MET A 369 -25.03 12.51 21.16
N GLN A 370 -25.23 13.72 21.68
CA GLN A 370 -26.29 14.63 21.24
C GLN A 370 -26.10 15.04 19.78
N ASP A 371 -24.87 15.41 19.42
CA ASP A 371 -24.52 15.80 18.05
C ASP A 371 -24.76 14.65 17.05
N LYS A 372 -24.44 13.40 17.44
CA LYS A 372 -24.71 12.20 16.60
C LYS A 372 -26.20 12.06 16.33
N VAL A 373 -26.99 12.06 17.40
CA VAL A 373 -28.44 11.82 17.34
C VAL A 373 -29.15 12.94 16.57
N GLU A 374 -28.79 14.19 16.80
CA GLU A 374 -29.40 15.34 16.13
C GLU A 374 -29.08 15.34 14.65
N PHE A 375 -27.83 15.06 14.27
CA PHE A 375 -27.43 14.89 12.88
C PHE A 375 -28.27 13.82 12.18
N LEU A 376 -28.37 12.63 12.77
CA LEU A 376 -29.12 11.51 12.20
C LEU A 376 -30.61 11.84 12.05
N LYS A 377 -31.24 12.38 13.10
CA LYS A 377 -32.65 12.81 13.06
C LYS A 377 -32.88 13.84 11.95
N ARG A 378 -32.00 14.83 11.83
CA ARG A 378 -32.08 15.85 10.79
C ARG A 378 -32.05 15.23 9.39
N MET A 379 -31.13 14.30 9.11
CA MET A 379 -31.05 13.67 7.79
C MET A 379 -32.24 12.78 7.48
N ILE A 380 -32.76 12.05 8.48
CA ILE A 380 -33.96 11.21 8.34
C ILE A 380 -35.17 12.08 7.96
N VAL A 381 -35.34 13.24 8.59
CA VAL A 381 -36.42 14.19 8.25
C VAL A 381 -36.33 14.67 6.79
N HIS A 382 -35.12 14.72 6.22
CA HIS A 382 -34.89 15.09 4.81
C HIS A 382 -35.00 13.90 3.84
N GLY A 383 -35.39 12.71 4.30
CA GLY A 383 -35.67 11.54 3.46
C GLY A 383 -34.59 10.46 3.45
N ALA A 384 -33.54 10.56 4.28
CA ALA A 384 -32.53 9.50 4.40
C ALA A 384 -33.04 8.31 5.23
N THR A 385 -32.65 7.09 4.85
CA THR A 385 -32.92 5.87 5.63
C THR A 385 -31.74 5.55 6.53
N TYR A 386 -31.94 5.55 7.85
CA TYR A 386 -30.90 5.17 8.81
C TYR A 386 -30.77 3.65 8.93
N ILE A 387 -29.53 3.16 8.95
CA ILE A 387 -29.17 1.75 9.07
C ILE A 387 -28.05 1.65 10.11
N GLY A 388 -28.37 1.04 11.25
CA GLY A 388 -27.46 0.91 12.38
C GLY A 388 -28.09 0.09 13.49
N TYR A 389 -28.29 0.69 14.67
CA TYR A 389 -28.87 0.01 15.84
C TYR A 389 -30.39 -0.22 15.77
N ASN A 390 -31.02 0.03 14.63
CA ASN A 390 -32.45 -0.15 14.39
C ASN A 390 -32.82 -1.51 13.77
N ASN A 391 -31.89 -2.47 13.72
CA ASN A 391 -32.05 -3.80 13.12
C ASN A 391 -32.41 -3.81 11.63
N VAL A 392 -32.16 -2.70 10.92
CA VAL A 392 -32.32 -2.63 9.47
C VAL A 392 -31.09 -3.22 8.81
N ASN A 393 -31.28 -4.17 7.88
CA ASN A 393 -30.18 -4.76 7.13
C ASN A 393 -29.97 -4.00 5.82
N VAL A 394 -28.76 -3.48 5.62
CA VAL A 394 -28.44 -2.66 4.45
C VAL A 394 -28.54 -3.40 3.12
N HIS A 395 -28.28 -4.72 3.08
CA HIS A 395 -28.50 -5.48 1.85
C HIS A 395 -29.97 -5.65 1.50
N ALA A 396 -30.79 -5.90 2.51
CA ALA A 396 -32.22 -6.07 2.30
C ALA A 396 -32.80 -4.79 1.71
N GLU A 397 -32.36 -3.62 2.19
CA GLU A 397 -32.79 -2.33 1.65
C GLU A 397 -32.25 -2.06 0.24
N LEU A 398 -30.95 -2.29 -0.01
CA LEU A 398 -30.37 -2.13 -1.35
C LEU A 398 -31.00 -3.10 -2.38
N ALA A 399 -31.39 -4.31 -1.97
CA ALA A 399 -32.09 -5.24 -2.83
C ALA A 399 -33.52 -4.79 -3.17
N ARG A 400 -34.17 -4.03 -2.29
CA ARG A 400 -35.51 -3.46 -2.52
C ARG A 400 -35.50 -2.26 -3.44
N THR A 401 -34.36 -1.59 -3.60
CA THR A 401 -34.20 -0.37 -4.40
C THR A 401 -33.43 -0.61 -5.70
N MET A 402 -33.42 -1.84 -6.21
CA MET A 402 -32.73 -2.22 -7.46
C MET A 402 -33.21 -1.44 -8.70
N ASP A 403 -34.39 -0.83 -8.66
CA ASP A 403 -34.94 -0.01 -9.73
C ASP A 403 -34.45 1.45 -9.72
N ARG A 404 -33.69 1.87 -8.69
CA ARG A 404 -33.28 3.26 -8.46
C ARG A 404 -31.80 3.41 -8.18
N ASP A 405 -31.30 4.63 -8.39
CA ASP A 405 -29.97 5.04 -7.94
C ASP A 405 -29.95 5.12 -6.40
N SER A 406 -28.97 4.45 -5.79
CA SER A 406 -28.86 4.35 -4.32
C SER A 406 -27.54 4.95 -3.83
N TYR A 407 -27.58 5.79 -2.80
CA TYR A 407 -26.41 6.43 -2.19
C TYR A 407 -26.32 6.07 -0.72
N VAL A 408 -25.16 5.60 -0.25
CA VAL A 408 -24.96 5.16 1.13
C VAL A 408 -23.86 6.00 1.78
N PHE A 409 -24.25 6.90 2.68
CA PHE A 409 -23.34 7.67 3.52
C PHE A 409 -22.88 6.80 4.70
N SER A 410 -21.58 6.52 4.78
CA SER A 410 -21.01 5.63 5.80
C SER A 410 -20.11 6.41 6.75
N PHE A 411 -20.26 6.17 8.06
CA PHE A 411 -19.42 6.79 9.10
C PHE A 411 -19.25 5.89 10.33
N ASN A 412 -18.30 6.22 11.21
CA ASN A 412 -18.21 5.74 12.59
C ASN A 412 -17.88 6.91 13.53
N GLU A 413 -17.85 6.69 14.85
CA GLU A 413 -17.60 7.80 15.79
C GLU A 413 -16.22 8.46 15.58
N GLN A 414 -15.20 7.67 15.23
CA GLN A 414 -13.85 8.20 15.00
C GLN A 414 -13.78 9.08 13.72
N SER A 415 -14.46 8.67 12.65
CA SER A 415 -14.44 9.36 11.35
C SER A 415 -15.19 10.70 11.36
N ARG A 416 -15.99 10.97 12.40
CA ARG A 416 -16.66 12.26 12.61
C ARG A 416 -15.69 13.37 13.02
N TYR A 417 -14.56 13.00 13.64
CA TYR A 417 -13.54 13.96 14.07
C TYR A 417 -12.55 14.34 12.95
N ASP A 418 -12.58 13.65 11.81
CA ASP A 418 -11.89 14.06 10.60
C ASP A 418 -12.72 15.12 9.86
N GLU A 419 -12.41 16.40 10.14
CA GLU A 419 -13.16 17.55 9.64
C GLU A 419 -13.20 17.61 8.10
N GLU A 420 -12.12 17.17 7.43
CA GLU A 420 -12.03 17.22 5.97
C GLU A 420 -13.01 16.23 5.32
N SER A 421 -13.00 14.96 5.74
CA SER A 421 -13.91 13.95 5.18
C SER A 421 -15.36 14.15 5.65
N TRP A 422 -15.57 14.54 6.91
CA TRP A 422 -16.91 14.73 7.48
C TRP A 422 -17.66 15.91 6.84
N SER A 423 -17.02 17.08 6.76
CA SER A 423 -17.68 18.30 6.26
C SER A 423 -18.04 18.20 4.78
N GLY A 424 -17.11 17.70 3.96
CA GLY A 424 -17.31 17.51 2.52
C GLY A 424 -18.43 16.52 2.22
N ASN A 425 -18.41 15.34 2.86
CA ASN A 425 -19.44 14.32 2.63
C ASN A 425 -20.80 14.74 3.20
N THR A 426 -20.84 15.49 4.31
CA THR A 426 -22.10 16.04 4.85
C THR A 426 -22.73 17.05 3.89
N ALA A 427 -21.93 17.92 3.29
CA ALA A 427 -22.40 18.87 2.28
C ALA A 427 -22.93 18.14 1.03
N LEU A 428 -22.23 17.10 0.57
CA LEU A 428 -22.66 16.26 -0.55
C LEU A 428 -23.96 15.52 -0.23
N LEU A 429 -24.10 14.93 0.96
CA LEU A 429 -25.32 14.26 1.42
C LEU A 429 -26.53 15.22 1.39
N LEU A 430 -26.37 16.42 1.93
CA LEU A 430 -27.43 17.44 1.92
C LEU A 430 -27.85 17.83 0.49
N LYS A 431 -26.88 17.98 -0.43
CA LYS A 431 -27.15 18.25 -1.85
C LYS A 431 -27.92 17.10 -2.52
N LEU A 432 -27.60 15.86 -2.18
CA LEU A 432 -28.31 14.68 -2.69
C LEU A 432 -29.74 14.62 -2.17
N LEU A 433 -29.96 14.95 -0.89
CA LEU A 433 -31.29 14.94 -0.25
C LEU A 433 -32.24 16.02 -0.79
N GLN A 434 -31.73 17.14 -1.32
CA GLN A 434 -32.55 18.20 -1.92
C GLN A 434 -33.26 17.80 -3.23
N ASN A 435 -32.78 16.77 -3.94
CA ASN A 435 -33.27 16.33 -5.26
C ASN A 435 -33.71 14.84 -5.24
N SER A 436 -34.58 14.47 -4.29
CA SER A 436 -34.80 13.07 -3.87
C SER A 436 -35.88 12.27 -4.62
N ASN A 437 -36.54 12.83 -5.64
CA ASN A 437 -37.74 12.17 -6.22
C ASN A 437 -37.47 10.80 -6.88
N ASP A 438 -36.25 10.51 -7.36
CA ASP A 438 -35.91 9.25 -8.06
C ASP A 438 -34.73 8.48 -7.43
N ARG A 439 -34.25 8.88 -6.24
CA ARG A 439 -33.02 8.33 -5.62
C ARG A 439 -33.30 7.77 -4.23
N TYR A 440 -32.66 6.67 -3.89
CA TYR A 440 -32.62 6.13 -2.54
C TYR A 440 -31.37 6.61 -1.81
N ILE A 441 -31.51 7.10 -0.58
CA ILE A 441 -30.39 7.61 0.21
C ILE A 441 -30.43 6.95 1.58
N ALA A 442 -29.33 6.33 1.98
CA ALA A 442 -29.16 5.66 3.26
C ALA A 442 -27.96 6.20 4.04
N ILE A 443 -28.03 6.10 5.36
CA ILE A 443 -26.96 6.41 6.29
C ILE A 443 -26.61 5.12 7.03
N LEU A 444 -25.36 4.68 6.88
CA LEU A 444 -24.81 3.49 7.51
C LEU A 444 -23.89 3.88 8.68
N ASP A 445 -24.28 3.47 9.88
CA ASP A 445 -23.52 3.64 11.11
C ASP A 445 -22.66 2.40 11.36
N ASN A 446 -21.37 2.47 11.01
CA ASN A 446 -20.45 1.33 11.06
C ASN A 446 -20.13 0.88 12.49
N ASP A 447 -20.33 1.74 13.50
CA ASP A 447 -20.20 1.35 14.91
C ASP A 447 -21.20 0.23 15.26
N ALA A 448 -22.39 0.24 14.64
CA ALA A 448 -23.41 -0.77 14.86
C ALA A 448 -23.11 -2.11 14.14
N VAL A 449 -22.35 -2.06 13.04
CA VAL A 449 -22.05 -3.23 12.20
C VAL A 449 -20.69 -3.86 12.57
N GLN A 450 -19.93 -3.22 13.48
CA GLN A 450 -18.61 -3.67 13.94
C GLN A 450 -17.58 -3.86 12.81
N LEU A 451 -17.70 -3.08 11.74
CA LEU A 451 -16.75 -3.10 10.64
C LEU A 451 -15.71 -1.99 10.85
N PRO A 452 -14.40 -2.29 10.73
CA PRO A 452 -13.38 -1.26 10.76
C PRO A 452 -13.60 -0.32 9.58
N PHE A 453 -13.68 0.98 9.87
CA PHE A 453 -13.99 2.02 8.89
C PHE A 453 -13.07 3.21 9.13
N GLU A 454 -12.33 3.63 8.10
CA GLU A 454 -11.22 4.57 8.27
C GLU A 454 -11.64 6.04 8.12
N LYS A 455 -12.50 6.36 7.13
CA LYS A 455 -12.87 7.74 6.78
C LYS A 455 -14.33 7.84 6.32
N THR A 456 -14.99 8.96 6.58
CA THR A 456 -16.38 9.20 6.15
C THR A 456 -16.46 9.27 4.62
N CYS A 457 -17.40 8.54 4.01
CA CYS A 457 -17.59 8.54 2.55
C CYS A 457 -19.05 8.30 2.13
N ILE A 458 -19.37 8.60 0.87
CA ILE A 458 -20.64 8.24 0.24
C ILE A 458 -20.38 7.25 -0.89
N ALA A 459 -20.88 6.02 -0.76
CA ALA A 459 -20.88 5.05 -1.85
C ALA A 459 -22.10 5.24 -2.76
N TYR A 460 -21.94 5.03 -4.07
CA TYR A 460 -23.03 5.11 -5.06
C TYR A 460 -23.22 3.77 -5.77
N PHE A 461 -24.49 3.35 -5.83
CA PHE A 461 -24.96 2.10 -6.40
C PHE A 461 -25.96 2.38 -7.51
N HIS A 462 -25.82 1.66 -8.63
CA HIS A 462 -26.75 1.67 -9.75
C HIS A 462 -27.25 0.26 -10.00
N HIS A 463 -28.57 0.06 -10.00
CA HIS A 463 -29.20 -1.27 -10.11
C HIS A 463 -28.65 -2.32 -9.11
N GLY A 464 -28.38 -1.88 -7.87
CA GLY A 464 -27.85 -2.74 -6.81
C GLY A 464 -26.37 -3.11 -6.95
N GLN A 465 -25.66 -2.62 -7.98
CA GLN A 465 -24.22 -2.77 -8.13
C GLN A 465 -23.49 -1.50 -7.69
N GLU A 466 -22.44 -1.67 -6.88
CA GLU A 466 -21.59 -0.57 -6.43
C GLU A 466 -20.78 -0.03 -7.63
N ILE A 467 -20.97 1.26 -7.93
CA ILE A 467 -20.27 1.96 -9.02
C ILE A 467 -19.05 2.71 -8.48
N THR A 468 -19.18 3.33 -7.31
CA THR A 468 -18.09 3.97 -6.57
C THR A 468 -18.28 3.81 -5.07
N SER A 469 -17.17 3.58 -4.38
CA SER A 469 -17.08 3.45 -2.92
C SER A 469 -16.94 4.80 -2.21
N ASP A 470 -16.39 5.82 -2.90
CA ASP A 470 -16.25 7.20 -2.41
C ASP A 470 -16.58 8.20 -3.52
N LEU A 471 -17.81 8.71 -3.50
CA LEU A 471 -18.35 9.64 -4.49
C LEU A 471 -17.71 11.02 -4.40
N LEU A 472 -17.40 11.51 -3.20
CA LEU A 472 -16.80 12.84 -3.03
C LEU A 472 -15.36 12.84 -3.53
N GLU A 473 -14.59 11.82 -3.18
CA GLU A 473 -13.23 11.63 -3.70
C GLU A 473 -13.26 11.51 -5.23
N GLN A 474 -14.24 10.78 -5.78
CA GLN A 474 -14.43 10.69 -7.22
C GLN A 474 -14.79 12.05 -7.85
N GLU A 475 -15.71 12.83 -7.28
CA GLU A 475 -16.09 14.16 -7.79
C GLU A 475 -14.89 15.12 -7.76
N ASN A 476 -14.13 15.15 -6.67
CA ASN A 476 -12.92 15.95 -6.53
C ASN A 476 -11.84 15.53 -7.53
N TYR A 477 -11.64 14.21 -7.70
CA TYR A 477 -10.72 13.68 -8.70
C TYR A 477 -11.11 14.08 -10.12
N LEU A 478 -12.41 14.06 -10.45
CA LEU A 478 -12.93 14.43 -11.77
C LEU A 478 -12.87 15.94 -12.02
N ALA A 479 -13.14 16.78 -11.02
CA ALA A 479 -13.17 18.24 -11.14
C ALA A 479 -11.81 18.84 -11.56
N GLY A 480 -10.70 18.18 -11.22
CA GLY A 480 -9.35 18.64 -11.57
C GLY A 480 -8.86 18.22 -12.97
N LYS A 481 -9.64 17.50 -13.78
CA LYS A 481 -9.17 16.85 -15.02
C LYS A 481 -9.86 17.39 -16.27
N SER A 482 -9.15 17.29 -17.40
CA SER A 482 -9.67 17.63 -18.72
C SER A 482 -9.96 16.36 -19.52
N PHE A 483 -11.20 16.18 -19.97
CA PHE A 483 -11.67 14.97 -20.61
C PHE A 483 -11.79 15.13 -22.12
N ALA A 484 -11.52 14.05 -22.85
CA ALA A 484 -11.95 13.92 -24.23
C ALA A 484 -12.68 12.59 -24.44
N ARG A 485 -13.57 12.58 -25.43
CA ARG A 485 -14.39 11.42 -25.75
C ARG A 485 -14.52 11.27 -27.26
N CYS A 486 -14.76 10.06 -27.73
CA CYS A 486 -15.17 9.79 -29.10
C CYS A 486 -16.48 8.99 -29.09
N PRO A 487 -17.29 9.06 -30.17
CA PRO A 487 -18.46 8.21 -30.33
C PRO A 487 -18.11 6.73 -30.24
N SER A 488 -18.91 5.95 -29.51
CA SER A 488 -18.61 4.51 -29.30
C SER A 488 -18.58 3.68 -30.58
N GLU A 489 -19.26 4.15 -31.63
CA GLU A 489 -19.31 3.53 -32.95
C GLU A 489 -17.99 3.67 -33.73
N THR A 490 -17.18 4.69 -33.45
CA THR A 490 -15.91 4.92 -34.14
C THR A 490 -14.71 4.30 -33.43
N LEU A 491 -14.93 3.72 -32.25
CA LEU A 491 -13.89 3.14 -31.40
C LEU A 491 -13.61 1.69 -31.80
N ASP A 492 -12.44 1.44 -32.39
CA ASP A 492 -11.91 0.10 -32.66
C ASP A 492 -11.41 -0.51 -31.34
N ARG A 493 -11.93 -1.68 -30.97
CA ARG A 493 -11.65 -2.39 -29.69
C ARG A 493 -10.94 -3.74 -29.86
N ARG A 494 -10.41 -4.04 -31.05
CA ARG A 494 -9.66 -5.29 -31.31
C ARG A 494 -8.31 -5.26 -30.56
N ASP A 495 -7.58 -6.38 -30.50
CA ASP A 495 -6.21 -6.42 -29.95
C ASP A 495 -5.29 -5.48 -30.76
N ILE A 496 -5.18 -4.23 -30.31
CA ILE A 496 -4.56 -3.14 -31.04
C ILE A 496 -3.10 -3.03 -30.61
N LEU A 497 -2.22 -3.49 -31.50
CA LEU A 497 -0.78 -3.24 -31.42
C LEU A 497 -0.54 -1.74 -31.60
N LYS A 498 -0.13 -1.03 -30.53
CA LYS A 498 0.11 0.42 -30.55
C LYS A 498 1.44 0.74 -31.27
N PRO A 499 1.52 1.83 -32.05
CA PRO A 499 2.77 2.26 -32.70
C PRO A 499 3.81 2.73 -31.67
N LEU A 500 5.11 2.50 -31.99
CA LEU A 500 6.26 2.89 -31.16
C LEU A 500 6.38 4.42 -31.00
N LYS A 501 6.00 5.18 -32.03
CA LYS A 501 6.06 6.65 -32.08
C LYS A 501 4.72 7.29 -31.75
N ARG A 502 4.35 7.22 -30.46
CA ARG A 502 3.14 7.86 -29.93
C ARG A 502 3.50 9.01 -28.98
N LYS A 503 2.67 10.06 -28.96
CA LYS A 503 2.88 11.26 -28.14
C LYS A 503 1.64 11.53 -27.29
N LEU A 504 1.83 11.93 -26.04
CA LEU A 504 0.71 12.33 -25.18
C LEU A 504 -0.02 13.53 -25.78
N VAL A 505 -1.34 13.46 -25.83
CA VAL A 505 -2.18 14.55 -26.34
C VAL A 505 -2.22 15.67 -25.30
N ARG A 506 -1.29 16.62 -25.45
CA ARG A 506 -1.16 17.83 -24.62
C ARG A 506 -1.36 19.06 -25.50
N ILE A 507 -2.61 19.50 -25.61
CA ILE A 507 -3.00 20.60 -26.53
C ILE A 507 -3.90 21.62 -25.82
N PRO A 508 -3.87 22.91 -26.21
CA PRO A 508 -4.69 23.96 -25.58
C PRO A 508 -6.18 23.77 -25.85
N CYS A 509 -7.03 24.08 -24.88
CA CYS A 509 -8.49 23.89 -24.95
C CYS A 509 -9.16 24.49 -26.22
N PRO A 510 -10.11 23.80 -26.88
CA PRO A 510 -10.85 24.36 -28.02
C PRO A 510 -11.95 25.35 -27.62
N GLY A 511 -12.26 25.46 -26.32
CA GLY A 511 -13.35 26.29 -25.81
C GLY A 511 -13.15 27.78 -26.15
N PRO A 512 -14.18 28.47 -26.67
CA PRO A 512 -14.05 29.85 -27.15
C PRO A 512 -13.71 30.85 -26.03
N ASN A 513 -14.14 30.55 -24.81
CA ASN A 513 -13.94 31.37 -23.61
C ASN A 513 -12.83 30.81 -22.71
N CYS A 514 -12.12 29.75 -23.12
CA CYS A 514 -11.02 29.18 -22.36
C CYS A 514 -9.69 29.85 -22.72
N ASP A 515 -8.74 29.86 -21.79
CA ASP A 515 -7.40 30.36 -22.07
C ASP A 515 -6.70 29.50 -23.14
N LYS A 516 -6.39 30.11 -24.28
CA LYS A 516 -5.70 29.46 -25.40
C LYS A 516 -4.21 29.24 -25.13
N GLY A 517 -3.65 29.85 -24.09
CA GLY A 517 -2.29 29.62 -23.61
C GLY A 517 -2.16 28.41 -22.68
N GLU A 518 -3.25 27.96 -22.03
CA GLU A 518 -3.23 26.84 -21.09
C GLU A 518 -3.30 25.49 -21.82
N VAL A 519 -2.21 24.73 -21.77
CA VAL A 519 -2.13 23.37 -22.36
C VAL A 519 -2.81 22.37 -21.44
N CYS A 520 -3.86 21.69 -21.94
CA CYS A 520 -4.59 20.68 -21.21
C CYS A 520 -3.97 19.28 -21.41
N ASN A 521 -3.92 18.48 -20.34
CA ASN A 521 -3.64 17.05 -20.42
C ASN A 521 -4.96 16.31 -20.59
N TRP A 522 -5.15 15.66 -21.74
CA TRP A 522 -6.43 15.05 -22.09
C TRP A 522 -6.48 13.57 -21.72
N ILE A 523 -7.50 13.19 -20.95
CA ILE A 523 -7.77 11.82 -20.55
C ILE A 523 -9.10 11.32 -21.10
N CYS A 524 -9.21 10.01 -21.28
CA CYS A 524 -10.44 9.38 -21.76
C CYS A 524 -11.57 9.50 -20.73
N SER A 525 -12.75 9.94 -21.14
CA SER A 525 -13.91 9.99 -20.23
C SER A 525 -14.41 8.62 -19.74
N GLN A 526 -14.04 7.54 -20.41
CA GLN A 526 -14.47 6.17 -20.06
C GLN A 526 -13.44 5.42 -19.23
N CYS A 527 -12.19 5.27 -19.72
CA CYS A 527 -11.15 4.54 -19.00
C CYS A 527 -10.20 5.44 -18.20
N GLN A 528 -10.37 6.76 -18.25
CA GLN A 528 -9.52 7.75 -17.57
C GLN A 528 -8.03 7.71 -17.95
N ALA A 529 -7.67 6.87 -18.93
CA ALA A 529 -6.31 6.79 -19.43
C ALA A 529 -5.94 8.03 -20.27
N PRO A 530 -4.69 8.52 -20.18
CA PRO A 530 -4.19 9.58 -21.05
C PRO A 530 -4.27 9.17 -22.51
N PHE A 531 -4.67 10.12 -23.35
CA PHE A 531 -4.69 9.93 -24.80
C PHE A 531 -3.27 10.01 -25.37
N GLU A 532 -2.94 9.06 -26.25
CA GLU A 532 -1.70 9.03 -27.02
C GLU A 532 -2.00 9.12 -28.52
N TYR A 533 -1.34 10.01 -29.24
CA TYR A 533 -1.47 10.17 -30.68
C TYR A 533 -0.35 9.45 -31.44
N GLY A 534 -0.71 8.52 -32.32
CA GLY A 534 0.22 7.81 -33.21
C GLY A 534 0.56 8.64 -34.45
N HIS A 535 1.82 9.07 -34.58
CA HIS A 535 2.23 9.86 -35.75
C HIS A 535 2.29 9.04 -37.06
N SER A 536 2.39 7.71 -36.94
CA SER A 536 2.50 6.78 -38.07
C SER A 536 1.18 6.39 -38.69
N ASP A 537 0.07 6.54 -37.95
CA ASP A 537 -1.24 6.04 -38.35
C ASP A 537 -2.41 7.00 -38.03
N GLU A 538 -2.14 8.14 -37.40
CA GLU A 538 -3.09 9.23 -37.15
C GLU A 538 -4.25 8.87 -36.20
N TYR A 539 -4.08 7.81 -35.42
CA TYR A 539 -5.03 7.41 -34.39
C TYR A 539 -4.69 8.04 -33.03
N ILE A 540 -5.74 8.32 -32.25
CA ILE A 540 -5.66 8.57 -30.83
C ILE A 540 -6.02 7.27 -30.08
N TYR A 541 -5.16 6.90 -29.13
CA TYR A 541 -5.18 5.67 -28.37
C TYR A 541 -5.49 5.92 -26.90
N CYS A 542 -6.38 5.10 -26.32
CA CYS A 542 -6.56 4.94 -24.88
C CYS A 542 -6.72 3.45 -24.55
N ASP A 543 -7.13 3.11 -23.32
CA ASP A 543 -7.34 1.72 -22.93
C ASP A 543 -8.70 1.16 -23.39
N CYS A 544 -9.63 2.02 -23.82
CA CYS A 544 -10.87 1.56 -24.45
C CYS A 544 -10.68 1.11 -25.92
N GLY A 545 -9.58 1.51 -26.57
CA GLY A 545 -9.34 1.25 -27.99
C GLY A 545 -8.66 2.41 -28.72
N ARG A 546 -8.90 2.51 -30.03
CA ARG A 546 -8.40 3.62 -30.88
C ARG A 546 -9.49 4.19 -31.77
N SER A 547 -9.38 5.47 -32.11
CA SER A 547 -10.22 6.15 -33.11
C SER A 547 -9.41 7.24 -33.81
N LEU A 548 -9.80 7.63 -35.02
CA LEU A 548 -9.13 8.69 -35.78
C LEU A 548 -9.20 10.02 -35.00
N PHE A 549 -8.15 10.84 -35.11
CA PHE A 549 -8.01 12.02 -34.26
C PHE A 549 -9.17 13.03 -34.37
N HIS A 550 -9.83 13.14 -35.53
CA HIS A 550 -10.91 14.09 -35.77
C HIS A 550 -12.27 13.66 -35.20
N HIS A 551 -12.39 12.45 -34.63
CA HIS A 551 -13.62 11.99 -33.97
C HIS A 551 -13.73 12.40 -32.49
N TYR A 552 -12.75 13.12 -31.96
CA TYR A 552 -12.69 13.44 -30.54
C TYR A 552 -13.26 14.82 -30.22
N GLU A 553 -14.10 14.87 -29.20
CA GLU A 553 -14.60 16.08 -28.58
C GLU A 553 -13.93 16.27 -27.21
N PHE A 554 -13.76 17.51 -26.76
CA PHE A 554 -12.93 17.88 -25.62
C PHE A 554 -13.68 18.79 -24.63
N LYS A 555 -13.51 18.56 -23.31
CA LYS A 555 -14.03 19.39 -22.21
C LYS A 555 -12.96 19.61 -21.14
N CYS A 556 -12.50 20.84 -20.95
CA CYS A 556 -11.47 21.14 -19.96
C CYS A 556 -12.02 21.40 -18.55
N LYS A 557 -11.14 21.42 -17.56
CA LYS A 557 -11.46 21.70 -16.14
C LYS A 557 -11.96 23.13 -15.85
N ASN A 558 -11.80 24.08 -16.78
CA ASN A 558 -12.12 25.49 -16.52
C ASN A 558 -13.64 25.71 -16.56
N GLU A 559 -14.21 26.35 -15.54
CA GLU A 559 -15.65 26.66 -15.45
C GLU A 559 -16.17 27.45 -16.66
N GLN A 560 -15.31 28.28 -17.28
CA GLN A 560 -15.64 29.06 -18.48
C GLN A 560 -15.86 28.20 -19.74
N HIS A 561 -15.50 26.90 -19.71
CA HIS A 561 -15.77 25.96 -20.79
C HIS A 561 -17.27 25.64 -20.93
N GLY A 562 -18.01 25.64 -19.81
CA GLY A 562 -19.39 25.17 -19.75
C GLY A 562 -19.53 23.64 -19.82
N ASP A 563 -20.78 23.15 -19.90
CA ASP A 563 -21.05 21.72 -19.69
C ASP A 563 -20.85 20.81 -20.91
N LYS A 564 -20.80 21.40 -22.12
CA LYS A 564 -20.74 20.66 -23.38
C LYS A 564 -19.30 20.33 -23.77
N TYR A 565 -19.13 19.22 -24.48
CA TYR A 565 -17.88 18.91 -25.17
C TYR A 565 -17.80 19.70 -26.48
N ILE A 566 -16.60 20.13 -26.86
CA ILE A 566 -16.34 20.97 -28.02
C ILE A 566 -15.32 20.28 -28.94
N GLU A 567 -15.56 20.32 -30.24
CA GLU A 567 -14.66 19.82 -31.28
C GLU A 567 -13.68 20.89 -31.74
N TYR A 568 -12.48 20.48 -32.14
CA TYR A 568 -11.58 21.33 -32.93
C TYR A 568 -11.97 21.27 -34.41
N SER A 569 -11.57 22.29 -35.18
CA SER A 569 -11.48 22.10 -36.62
C SER A 569 -10.38 21.07 -36.95
N GLU A 570 -10.63 20.21 -37.93
CA GLU A 570 -9.74 19.11 -38.31
C GLU A 570 -8.30 19.59 -38.60
N SER A 571 -8.17 20.69 -39.35
CA SER A 571 -6.86 21.28 -39.69
C SER A 571 -6.11 21.85 -38.49
N ALA A 572 -6.83 22.44 -37.53
CA ALA A 572 -6.22 22.99 -36.31
C ALA A 572 -5.74 21.86 -35.38
N LEU A 573 -6.57 20.83 -35.17
CA LEU A 573 -6.22 19.68 -34.35
C LEU A 573 -5.04 18.93 -34.94
N PHE A 574 -5.04 18.67 -36.24
CA PHE A 574 -3.94 18.01 -36.93
C PHE A 574 -2.61 18.77 -36.75
N THR A 575 -2.63 20.10 -36.88
CA THR A 575 -1.45 20.95 -36.70
C THR A 575 -0.92 20.88 -35.26
N LEU A 576 -1.81 20.93 -34.27
CA LEU A 576 -1.46 20.81 -32.85
C LEU A 576 -0.90 19.42 -32.51
N LEU A 577 -1.48 18.36 -33.08
CA LEU A 577 -1.03 16.99 -32.85
C LEU A 577 0.33 16.70 -33.51
N LYS A 578 0.61 17.28 -34.69
CA LYS A 578 1.93 17.18 -35.35
C LYS A 578 3.02 17.98 -34.62
N SER A 579 2.66 19.09 -33.97
CA SER A 579 3.60 19.94 -33.22
C SER A 579 3.91 19.44 -31.81
N LEU A 580 3.24 18.39 -31.33
CA LEU A 580 3.55 17.74 -30.05
C LEU A 580 5.05 17.38 -30.01
N THR A 581 5.77 17.83 -29.00
CA THR A 581 7.17 17.45 -28.77
C THR A 581 7.26 16.02 -28.24
N ALA A 582 8.42 15.37 -28.39
CA ALA A 582 8.61 14.03 -27.84
C ALA A 582 8.40 14.04 -26.31
N SER A 583 7.68 13.04 -25.80
CA SER A 583 7.61 12.79 -24.35
C SER A 583 9.02 12.59 -23.79
N GLU A 584 9.27 13.05 -22.56
CA GLU A 584 10.50 12.77 -21.82
C GLU A 584 10.58 11.26 -21.57
N ASN A 585 11.15 10.56 -22.54
CA ASN A 585 11.35 9.12 -22.50
C ASN A 585 12.74 8.84 -21.93
N LEU A 586 12.81 8.00 -20.91
CA LEU A 586 14.07 7.57 -20.31
C LEU A 586 14.28 6.09 -20.60
N ASN A 587 15.20 5.78 -21.52
CA ASN A 587 15.52 4.40 -21.89
C ASN A 587 16.73 3.92 -21.07
N ILE A 588 16.53 2.92 -20.20
CA ILE A 588 17.55 2.35 -19.31
C ILE A 588 17.77 0.88 -19.64
N LEU A 589 19.01 0.51 -19.96
CA LEU A 589 19.44 -0.87 -20.17
C LEU A 589 19.91 -1.49 -18.86
N ILE A 590 19.34 -2.64 -18.46
CA ILE A 590 19.69 -3.33 -17.22
C ILE A 590 20.48 -4.60 -17.55
N LEU A 591 21.66 -4.74 -16.95
CA LEU A 591 22.61 -5.83 -17.19
C LEU A 591 23.01 -6.48 -15.86
N GLY A 592 23.33 -7.77 -15.86
CA GLY A 592 23.84 -8.44 -14.66
C GLY A 592 23.80 -9.98 -14.78
N GLU A 593 24.61 -10.64 -13.96
CA GLU A 593 24.73 -12.11 -13.93
C GLU A 593 23.39 -12.79 -13.62
N THR A 594 23.22 -14.04 -14.06
CA THR A 594 22.06 -14.85 -13.66
C THR A 594 22.01 -14.99 -12.14
N GLY A 595 20.83 -14.77 -11.54
CA GLY A 595 20.65 -14.85 -10.08
C GLY A 595 21.15 -13.64 -9.28
N VAL A 596 21.53 -12.53 -9.93
CA VAL A 596 21.79 -11.23 -9.24
C VAL A 596 20.52 -10.55 -8.73
N GLY A 597 19.35 -10.97 -9.21
CA GLY A 597 18.05 -10.42 -8.81
C GLY A 597 17.49 -9.33 -9.72
N LYS A 598 17.83 -9.31 -11.02
CA LYS A 598 17.34 -8.30 -12.00
C LYS A 598 15.80 -8.17 -12.00
N SER A 599 15.08 -9.28 -12.14
CA SER A 599 13.62 -9.29 -12.17
C SER A 599 13.01 -8.79 -10.86
N THR A 600 13.57 -9.21 -9.72
CA THR A 600 13.18 -8.72 -8.40
C THR A 600 13.47 -7.22 -8.26
N PHE A 601 14.62 -6.74 -8.75
CA PHE A 601 14.97 -5.33 -8.78
C PHE A 601 14.00 -4.53 -9.64
N ILE A 602 13.63 -4.99 -10.84
CA ILE A 602 12.68 -4.26 -11.71
C ILE A 602 11.33 -4.08 -11.03
N ASN A 603 10.77 -5.15 -10.44
CA ASN A 603 9.52 -5.04 -9.69
C ASN A 603 9.65 -4.10 -8.50
N ALA A 604 10.72 -4.24 -7.70
CA ALA A 604 10.98 -3.38 -6.56
C ALA A 604 11.15 -1.90 -6.97
N PHE A 605 11.93 -1.65 -8.03
CA PHE A 605 12.24 -0.33 -8.56
C PHE A 605 10.98 0.41 -9.01
N VAL A 606 10.05 -0.29 -9.66
CA VAL A 606 8.78 0.31 -10.07
C VAL A 606 7.91 0.66 -8.86
N ASN A 607 7.84 -0.22 -7.87
CA ASN A 607 7.12 0.07 -6.63
C ASN A 607 7.75 1.24 -5.84
N TYR A 608 9.08 1.37 -5.82
CA TYR A 608 9.77 2.51 -5.19
C TYR A 608 9.46 3.85 -5.87
N LEU A 609 9.25 3.84 -7.19
CA LEU A 609 8.88 5.03 -7.94
C LEU A 609 7.39 5.35 -7.85
N THR A 610 6.54 4.33 -7.66
CA THR A 610 5.08 4.48 -7.52
C THR A 610 4.69 4.97 -6.13
N PHE A 611 5.25 4.38 -5.06
CA PHE A 611 4.82 4.65 -3.68
C PHE A 611 5.89 5.39 -2.86
N PRO A 612 5.55 6.54 -2.25
CA PRO A 612 6.40 7.28 -1.33
C PRO A 612 6.94 6.48 -0.15
N THR A 613 6.08 5.68 0.48
CA THR A 613 6.38 4.92 1.71
C THR A 613 5.95 3.46 1.59
N LEU A 614 6.55 2.58 2.40
CA LEU A 614 6.15 1.16 2.47
C LEU A 614 4.70 1.02 2.98
N ASP A 615 4.26 1.87 3.91
CA ASP A 615 2.88 1.85 4.41
C ASP A 615 1.85 2.14 3.31
N GLU A 616 2.12 3.13 2.46
CA GLU A 616 1.26 3.43 1.31
C GLU A 616 1.22 2.26 0.32
N ALA A 617 2.36 1.60 0.08
CA ALA A 617 2.41 0.42 -0.78
C ALA A 617 1.63 -0.77 -0.18
N MET A 618 1.65 -0.96 1.14
CA MET A 618 0.88 -1.99 1.84
C MET A 618 -0.63 -1.71 1.80
N LYS A 619 -1.03 -0.43 1.95
CA LYS A 619 -2.44 -0.01 1.88
C LYS A 619 -3.05 -0.16 0.49
N ALA A 620 -2.24 -0.03 -0.56
CA ALA A 620 -2.71 -0.15 -1.94
C ALA A 620 -3.27 -1.54 -2.30
N GLY A 621 -2.95 -2.60 -1.54
CA GLY A 621 -3.51 -3.95 -1.66
C GLY A 621 -3.10 -4.75 -2.92
N GLU A 622 -2.76 -4.06 -4.01
CA GLU A 622 -2.28 -4.65 -5.27
C GLU A 622 -0.76 -4.43 -5.43
N LEU A 623 -0.02 -5.52 -5.59
CA LEU A 623 1.42 -5.46 -5.87
C LEU A 623 1.63 -5.24 -7.37
N GLU A 624 2.28 -4.14 -7.74
CA GLU A 624 2.70 -3.91 -9.13
C GLU A 624 3.83 -4.90 -9.49
N SER A 625 3.47 -6.00 -10.14
CA SER A 625 4.41 -7.02 -10.61
C SER A 625 4.45 -7.08 -12.12
N LEU A 626 5.49 -6.48 -12.69
CA LEU A 626 5.77 -6.50 -14.13
C LEU A 626 6.31 -7.84 -14.60
N ILE A 627 7.10 -8.49 -13.74
CA ILE A 627 7.81 -9.74 -14.04
C ILE A 627 7.41 -10.77 -13.00
N PRO A 628 6.87 -11.94 -13.40
CA PRO A 628 6.63 -13.02 -12.46
C PRO A 628 7.91 -13.37 -11.70
N CYS A 629 7.82 -13.54 -10.39
CA CYS A 629 8.95 -13.98 -9.59
C CYS A 629 8.50 -14.85 -8.43
N SER A 630 9.33 -15.83 -8.07
CA SER A 630 9.13 -16.69 -6.92
C SER A 630 10.32 -16.59 -5.97
N PHE A 631 10.05 -16.63 -4.67
CA PHE A 631 11.06 -16.77 -3.63
C PHE A 631 10.49 -17.56 -2.46
N SER A 632 11.37 -18.21 -1.70
CA SER A 632 10.98 -18.95 -0.50
C SER A 632 11.33 -18.14 0.75
N THR A 633 10.43 -18.14 1.72
CA THR A 633 10.70 -17.69 3.10
C THR A 633 10.56 -18.87 4.07
N GLN A 634 11.22 -18.81 5.22
CA GLN A 634 11.13 -19.84 6.26
C GLN A 634 10.48 -19.28 7.51
N LYS A 635 9.48 -19.99 8.05
CA LYS A 635 8.90 -19.73 9.37
C LYS A 635 9.49 -20.71 10.38
N MET A 636 10.10 -20.17 11.42
CA MET A 636 10.64 -20.94 12.54
C MET A 636 9.83 -20.63 13.79
N ASP A 637 9.09 -21.61 14.30
CA ASP A 637 8.43 -21.46 15.60
C ASP A 637 9.45 -21.61 16.72
N ARG A 638 10.00 -20.49 17.19
CA ARG A 638 10.99 -20.47 18.27
C ARG A 638 10.43 -20.93 19.61
N SER A 639 9.10 -20.99 19.76
CA SER A 639 8.45 -21.56 20.95
C SER A 639 8.46 -23.10 20.93
N ARG A 640 8.72 -23.71 19.77
CA ARG A 640 8.78 -25.17 19.56
C ARG A 640 10.07 -25.56 18.82
N PRO A 641 11.21 -25.69 19.53
CA PRO A 641 12.52 -25.94 18.94
C PRO A 641 12.62 -27.22 18.10
N ASP A 642 11.80 -28.22 18.42
CA ASP A 642 11.78 -29.52 17.73
C ASP A 642 10.84 -29.53 16.49
N SER A 643 10.16 -28.42 16.21
CA SER A 643 9.28 -28.33 15.03
C SER A 643 10.09 -28.18 13.74
N SER A 644 9.63 -28.82 12.67
CA SER A 644 10.24 -28.67 11.35
C SER A 644 10.11 -27.23 10.86
N ILE A 645 11.20 -26.66 10.35
CA ILE A 645 11.20 -25.35 9.69
C ILE A 645 10.22 -25.38 8.53
N GLN A 646 9.20 -24.52 8.55
CA GLN A 646 8.21 -24.45 7.49
C GLN A 646 8.73 -23.56 6.37
N GLN A 647 8.94 -24.13 5.18
CA GLN A 647 9.26 -23.36 3.98
C GLN A 647 7.97 -22.93 3.28
N ILE A 648 7.82 -21.63 3.04
CA ILE A 648 6.67 -21.03 2.36
C ILE A 648 7.17 -20.45 1.04
N GLU A 649 6.63 -20.95 -0.08
CA GLU A 649 6.93 -20.44 -1.42
C GLU A 649 5.97 -19.28 -1.74
N ILE A 650 6.52 -18.10 -1.97
CA ILE A 650 5.76 -16.91 -2.37
C ILE A 650 5.91 -16.76 -3.88
N LYS A 651 4.77 -16.67 -4.59
CA LYS A 651 4.71 -16.47 -6.03
C LYS A 651 4.03 -15.14 -6.32
N VAL A 652 4.64 -14.37 -7.20
CA VAL A 652 4.17 -13.06 -7.61
C VAL A 652 4.00 -13.09 -9.13
N GLY A 653 2.80 -12.74 -9.63
CA GLY A 653 2.45 -12.77 -11.05
C GLY A 653 2.17 -14.18 -11.60
N SER A 654 1.57 -14.25 -12.79
CA SER A 654 1.38 -15.51 -13.52
C SER A 654 1.51 -15.30 -15.03
N ARG A 655 2.45 -15.99 -15.70
CA ARG A 655 2.49 -16.11 -17.17
C ARG A 655 2.97 -17.50 -17.58
N SER A 656 2.57 -17.92 -18.79
CA SER A 656 2.85 -19.24 -19.37
C SER A 656 4.21 -19.32 -20.09
N ASP A 657 4.98 -18.24 -20.15
CA ASP A 657 6.19 -18.10 -20.99
C ASP A 657 7.52 -18.05 -20.21
N GLU A 658 7.53 -18.25 -18.87
CA GLU A 658 8.75 -18.29 -18.06
C GLU A 658 8.94 -19.64 -17.36
N HIS A 659 10.13 -20.25 -17.53
CA HIS A 659 10.54 -21.48 -16.85
C HIS A 659 11.18 -21.15 -15.49
N ASP A 660 10.86 -21.95 -14.48
CA ASP A 660 11.41 -21.83 -13.12
C ASP A 660 12.96 -21.91 -13.13
N GLY A 661 13.62 -20.81 -12.78
CA GLY A 661 15.08 -20.65 -12.81
C GLY A 661 15.83 -21.37 -11.68
N SER A 662 15.14 -22.24 -10.94
CA SER A 662 15.66 -22.99 -9.78
C SER A 662 16.79 -23.96 -10.12
N THR A 663 17.05 -24.25 -11.40
CA THR A 663 18.14 -25.11 -11.88
C THR A 663 19.39 -24.36 -12.39
N GLY A 664 19.51 -23.05 -12.15
CA GLY A 664 20.67 -22.26 -12.57
C GLY A 664 20.67 -21.79 -14.03
N ALA A 665 19.54 -21.90 -14.72
CA ALA A 665 19.30 -21.28 -16.03
C ALA A 665 18.73 -19.86 -15.87
N SER A 666 18.96 -18.97 -16.85
CA SER A 666 18.37 -17.62 -16.81
C SER A 666 16.84 -17.69 -16.86
N ALA A 667 16.15 -17.00 -15.94
CA ALA A 667 14.68 -16.91 -15.95
C ALA A 667 14.18 -16.15 -17.20
N THR A 668 14.89 -15.09 -17.59
CA THR A 668 14.62 -14.31 -18.81
C THR A 668 15.37 -14.90 -20.01
N GLN A 669 14.66 -15.44 -21.00
CA GLN A 669 15.26 -16.07 -22.20
C GLN A 669 15.41 -15.11 -23.39
N GLU A 670 14.71 -13.97 -23.41
CA GLU A 670 14.76 -12.93 -24.46
C GLU A 670 14.70 -11.53 -23.84
N THR A 671 15.29 -10.54 -24.50
CA THR A 671 15.31 -9.13 -24.07
C THR A 671 13.89 -8.57 -24.11
N LYS A 672 13.40 -8.11 -22.96
CA LYS A 672 12.04 -7.56 -22.81
C LYS A 672 12.11 -6.09 -22.42
N VAL A 673 11.19 -5.27 -22.94
CA VAL A 673 11.10 -3.84 -22.59
C VAL A 673 9.83 -3.59 -21.78
N TYR A 674 10.02 -3.07 -20.58
CA TYR A 674 8.95 -2.68 -19.68
C TYR A 674 8.83 -1.16 -19.68
N ALA A 675 7.73 -0.63 -20.20
CA ALA A 675 7.46 0.81 -20.21
C ALA A 675 6.56 1.17 -19.02
N VAL A 676 7.04 2.07 -18.16
CA VAL A 676 6.32 2.56 -16.98
C VAL A 676 6.17 4.07 -17.09
N THR A 677 4.94 4.56 -17.00
CA THR A 677 4.65 6.00 -17.04
C THR A 677 4.47 6.49 -15.61
N ILE A 678 5.35 7.40 -15.17
CA ILE A 678 5.29 8.03 -13.84
C ILE A 678 5.18 9.54 -14.05
N GLY A 679 4.04 10.12 -13.66
CA GLY A 679 3.72 11.52 -13.93
C GLY A 679 3.69 11.82 -15.44
N THR A 680 4.57 12.70 -15.92
CA THR A 680 4.71 13.07 -17.33
C THR A 680 5.83 12.33 -18.07
N ARG A 681 6.56 11.44 -17.38
CA ARG A 681 7.74 10.75 -17.91
C ARG A 681 7.43 9.29 -18.21
N THR A 682 7.99 8.77 -19.31
CA THR A 682 7.91 7.33 -19.63
C THR A 682 9.30 6.72 -19.47
N ILE A 683 9.45 5.84 -18.48
CA ILE A 683 10.68 5.12 -18.21
C ILE A 683 10.58 3.75 -18.89
N ARG A 684 11.49 3.46 -19.82
CA ARG A 684 11.60 2.16 -20.48
C ARG A 684 12.77 1.39 -19.87
N LEU A 685 12.46 0.32 -19.14
CA LEU A 685 13.43 -0.60 -18.57
C LEU A 685 13.64 -1.76 -19.55
N ILE A 686 14.83 -1.84 -20.13
CA ILE A 686 15.22 -2.91 -21.07
C ILE A 686 15.89 -4.00 -20.23
N ASP A 687 15.14 -5.06 -19.92
CA ASP A 687 15.61 -6.23 -19.20
C ASP A 687 16.30 -7.19 -20.16
N THR A 688 17.48 -7.67 -19.78
CA THR A 688 18.32 -8.53 -20.61
C THR A 688 18.47 -9.90 -19.97
N PRO A 689 18.62 -10.97 -20.77
CA PRO A 689 19.03 -12.28 -20.25
C PRO A 689 20.30 -12.17 -19.39
N GLY A 690 20.43 -13.01 -18.37
CA GLY A 690 21.62 -13.00 -17.52
C GLY A 690 22.90 -13.27 -18.32
N ILE A 691 23.89 -12.39 -18.16
CA ILE A 691 25.17 -12.49 -18.86
C ILE A 691 26.04 -13.52 -18.13
N GLY A 692 26.65 -14.46 -18.85
CA GLY A 692 27.45 -15.55 -18.27
C GLY A 692 26.64 -16.84 -18.07
N ASP A 693 25.85 -17.22 -19.08
CA ASP A 693 25.01 -18.42 -19.03
C ASP A 693 25.87 -19.71 -18.99
N THR A 694 25.51 -20.65 -18.11
CA THR A 694 26.20 -21.95 -17.96
C THR A 694 26.12 -22.84 -19.22
N ARG A 695 25.32 -22.44 -20.21
CA ARG A 695 25.20 -23.07 -21.53
C ARG A 695 26.36 -22.71 -22.48
N GLY A 696 27.18 -21.69 -22.18
CA GLY A 696 28.44 -21.40 -22.85
C GLY A 696 28.45 -20.19 -23.81
N PRO A 697 29.60 -19.89 -24.45
CA PRO A 697 29.86 -18.62 -25.15
C PRO A 697 29.00 -18.37 -26.39
N GLU A 698 28.46 -19.40 -27.04
CA GLU A 698 27.51 -19.23 -28.14
C GLU A 698 26.18 -18.61 -27.69
N TYR A 699 25.72 -18.92 -26.48
CA TYR A 699 24.50 -18.34 -25.92
C TYR A 699 24.70 -16.88 -25.53
N ASP A 700 25.86 -16.52 -24.97
CA ASP A 700 26.20 -15.11 -24.69
C ASP A 700 26.23 -14.27 -25.98
N ARG A 701 26.71 -14.84 -27.10
CA ARG A 701 26.67 -14.18 -28.42
C ARG A 701 25.25 -13.95 -28.93
N LYS A 702 24.34 -14.93 -28.74
CA LYS A 702 22.91 -14.78 -29.06
C LYS A 702 22.24 -13.73 -28.18
N ASN A 703 22.54 -13.72 -26.89
CA ASN A 703 22.02 -12.73 -25.94
C ASN A 703 22.49 -11.31 -26.33
N MET A 704 23.76 -11.15 -26.74
CA MET A 704 24.27 -9.86 -27.20
C MET A 704 23.60 -9.37 -28.49
N ALA A 705 23.42 -10.26 -29.47
CA ALA A 705 22.72 -9.95 -30.70
C ALA A 705 21.27 -9.52 -30.43
N ASP A 706 20.60 -10.16 -29.46
CA ASP A 706 19.26 -9.82 -29.03
C ASP A 706 19.17 -8.45 -28.33
N ILE A 707 20.15 -8.11 -27.48
CA ILE A 707 20.28 -6.78 -26.86
C ILE A 707 20.47 -5.69 -27.93
N LEU A 708 21.41 -5.88 -28.86
CA LEU A 708 21.68 -4.91 -29.91
C LEU A 708 20.48 -4.72 -30.85
N ARG A 709 19.78 -5.82 -31.18
CA ARG A 709 18.52 -5.81 -31.94
C ARG A 709 17.43 -5.04 -31.21
N THR A 710 17.38 -5.11 -29.89
CA THR A 710 16.41 -4.35 -29.10
C THR A 710 16.77 -2.86 -29.07
N LEU A 711 18.06 -2.54 -28.92
CA LEU A 711 18.57 -1.17 -28.93
C LEU A 711 18.40 -0.47 -30.28
N SER A 712 18.36 -1.20 -31.40
CA SER A 712 18.13 -0.61 -32.73
C SER A 712 16.77 0.06 -32.93
N ASN A 713 15.84 -0.18 -32.02
CA ASN A 713 14.49 0.39 -32.09
C ASN A 713 14.34 1.74 -31.36
N TYR A 714 15.40 2.20 -30.67
CA TYR A 714 15.39 3.44 -29.90
C TYR A 714 16.46 4.37 -30.44
N ASP A 715 16.17 5.67 -30.57
CA ASP A 715 17.15 6.66 -31.07
C ASP A 715 18.23 7.00 -30.02
N SER A 716 17.88 6.90 -28.73
CA SER A 716 18.72 7.36 -27.63
C SER A 716 18.65 6.44 -26.40
N LEU A 717 19.80 6.21 -25.76
CA LEU A 717 19.96 5.41 -24.55
C LEU A 717 20.42 6.33 -23.41
N HIS A 718 19.62 6.45 -22.36
CA HIS A 718 19.83 7.43 -21.30
C HIS A 718 20.71 6.88 -20.17
N GLY A 719 20.64 5.56 -19.94
CA GLY A 719 21.39 4.90 -18.88
C GLY A 719 21.67 3.43 -19.15
N ILE A 720 22.81 2.95 -18.65
CA ILE A 720 23.18 1.54 -18.60
C ILE A 720 23.47 1.20 -17.13
N LEU A 721 22.63 0.36 -16.53
CA LEU A 721 22.74 -0.08 -15.15
C LEU A 721 23.31 -1.51 -15.09
N ILE A 722 24.50 -1.66 -14.52
CA ILE A 722 25.12 -2.97 -14.28
C ILE A 722 24.86 -3.39 -12.83
N LEU A 723 24.07 -4.45 -12.63
CA LEU A 723 23.71 -5.00 -11.33
C LEU A 723 24.71 -6.05 -10.85
N LEU A 724 25.12 -5.94 -9.58
CA LEU A 724 26.11 -6.77 -8.90
C LEU A 724 25.59 -7.17 -7.52
N LYS A 725 26.00 -8.32 -6.98
CA LYS A 725 25.78 -8.61 -5.54
C LYS A 725 26.82 -7.86 -4.72
N SER A 726 26.49 -7.42 -3.50
CA SER A 726 27.42 -6.73 -2.60
C SER A 726 28.54 -7.63 -2.03
N ASN A 727 28.30 -8.94 -1.92
CA ASN A 727 29.17 -9.91 -1.21
C ASN A 727 30.09 -10.76 -2.09
N ASN A 728 30.29 -10.40 -3.36
CA ASN A 728 31.23 -11.10 -4.23
C ASN A 728 32.67 -10.64 -3.96
N SER A 729 33.33 -11.26 -2.97
CA SER A 729 34.73 -10.99 -2.60
C SER A 729 35.76 -11.32 -3.70
N ARG A 730 35.35 -12.07 -4.73
CA ARG A 730 36.11 -12.34 -5.95
C ARG A 730 35.18 -12.20 -7.15
N LEU A 731 35.54 -11.39 -8.14
CA LEU A 731 34.84 -11.37 -9.41
C LEU A 731 35.11 -12.69 -10.13
N ASN A 732 34.06 -13.45 -10.42
CA ASN A 732 34.18 -14.71 -11.15
C ASN A 732 34.81 -14.48 -12.53
N ILE A 733 35.58 -15.45 -13.06
CA ILE A 733 36.21 -15.38 -14.39
C ILE A 733 35.14 -15.10 -15.45
N THR A 734 33.98 -15.74 -15.31
CA THR A 734 32.77 -15.50 -16.12
C THR A 734 32.34 -14.04 -16.07
N PHE A 735 32.23 -13.42 -14.89
CA PHE A 735 31.81 -12.03 -14.77
C PHE A 735 32.82 -11.05 -15.39
N ARG A 736 34.13 -11.27 -15.21
CA ARG A 736 35.17 -10.46 -15.86
C ARG A 736 35.06 -10.58 -17.38
N PHE A 737 34.86 -11.79 -17.91
CA PHE A 737 34.61 -12.01 -19.32
C PHE A 737 33.38 -11.23 -19.80
N CYS A 738 32.25 -11.32 -19.08
CA CYS A 738 30.99 -10.69 -19.44
C CYS A 738 31.07 -9.15 -19.48
N VAL A 739 31.68 -8.52 -18.47
CA VAL A 739 31.84 -7.06 -18.45
C VAL A 739 32.79 -6.61 -19.56
N THR A 740 33.91 -7.29 -19.75
CA THR A 740 34.84 -6.94 -20.84
C THR A 740 34.18 -7.12 -22.19
N GLU A 741 33.47 -8.22 -22.44
CA GLU A 741 32.75 -8.48 -23.71
C GLU A 741 31.69 -7.41 -23.99
N LEU A 742 30.97 -6.97 -22.97
CA LEU A 742 30.00 -5.89 -23.11
C LEU A 742 30.68 -4.55 -23.46
N LEU A 743 31.81 -4.24 -22.82
CA LEU A 743 32.61 -3.06 -23.13
C LEU A 743 33.22 -3.11 -24.54
N VAL A 744 33.49 -4.31 -25.08
CA VAL A 744 33.88 -4.47 -26.49
C VAL A 744 32.77 -3.92 -27.38
N HIS A 745 31.51 -4.30 -27.19
CA HIS A 745 30.39 -3.98 -28.10
C HIS A 745 29.77 -2.59 -27.95
N LEU A 746 30.07 -1.84 -26.89
CA LEU A 746 29.52 -0.50 -26.67
C LEU A 746 30.44 0.60 -27.23
N HIS A 747 29.84 1.60 -27.88
CA HIS A 747 30.56 2.80 -28.32
C HIS A 747 31.10 3.59 -27.12
N ARG A 748 32.28 4.22 -27.25
CA ARG A 748 32.94 4.95 -26.14
C ARG A 748 32.06 6.00 -25.45
N SER A 749 31.18 6.67 -26.20
CA SER A 749 30.24 7.65 -25.64
C SER A 749 29.19 7.03 -24.69
N ALA A 750 28.90 5.73 -24.79
CA ALA A 750 27.99 5.05 -23.89
C ALA A 750 28.56 4.92 -22.47
N ALA A 751 29.90 4.95 -22.30
CA ALA A 751 30.56 4.86 -21.00
C ALA A 751 30.15 5.98 -20.04
N ALA A 752 29.83 7.16 -20.57
CA ALA A 752 29.35 8.29 -19.78
C ALA A 752 27.93 8.07 -19.22
N ASN A 753 27.16 7.11 -19.73
CA ASN A 753 25.83 6.77 -19.24
C ASN A 753 25.82 5.46 -18.44
N MET A 754 26.99 4.89 -18.11
CA MET A 754 27.13 3.65 -17.35
C MET A 754 27.23 3.91 -15.84
N VAL A 755 26.47 3.13 -15.07
CA VAL A 755 26.50 3.13 -13.60
C VAL A 755 26.38 1.71 -13.05
N PHE A 756 26.79 1.52 -11.80
CA PHE A 756 26.87 0.23 -11.13
C PHE A 756 25.89 0.20 -9.95
N GLY A 757 24.97 -0.78 -9.96
CA GLY A 757 24.01 -1.02 -8.89
C GLY A 757 24.38 -2.27 -8.09
N PHE A 758 24.54 -2.12 -6.78
CA PHE A 758 24.81 -3.23 -5.88
C PHE A 758 23.48 -3.68 -5.27
N THR A 759 23.19 -4.97 -5.36
CA THR A 759 22.02 -5.66 -4.81
C THR A 759 22.41 -6.40 -3.53
N ASN A 760 21.42 -6.83 -2.73
CA ASN A 760 21.63 -7.50 -1.45
C ASN A 760 22.51 -6.66 -0.51
N THR A 761 22.26 -5.36 -0.42
CA THR A 761 23.15 -4.43 0.30
C THR A 761 22.86 -4.34 1.80
N ARG A 762 21.82 -5.01 2.31
CA ARG A 762 21.52 -5.05 3.76
C ARG A 762 22.70 -5.58 4.58
N ILE A 763 23.38 -6.63 4.11
CA ILE A 763 24.56 -7.23 4.78
C ILE A 763 25.78 -6.31 4.81
N SER A 764 25.84 -5.33 3.90
CA SER A 764 26.90 -4.33 3.81
C SER A 764 26.43 -2.97 4.32
N ASN A 765 25.34 -2.92 5.10
CA ASN A 765 24.74 -1.70 5.63
C ASN A 765 24.49 -0.63 4.54
N TYR A 766 23.92 -1.07 3.40
CA TYR A 766 23.58 -0.24 2.24
C TYR A 766 24.79 0.39 1.54
N THR A 767 25.93 -0.32 1.53
CA THR A 767 27.15 0.06 0.80
C THR A 767 27.56 -1.03 -0.20
N PRO A 768 28.48 -0.76 -1.16
CA PRO A 768 28.90 -1.74 -2.16
C PRO A 768 29.54 -3.04 -1.63
N GLY A 769 29.99 -3.06 -0.37
CA GLY A 769 30.56 -4.25 0.27
C GLY A 769 31.84 -4.77 -0.36
N ASP A 770 32.05 -6.08 -0.26
CA ASP A 770 33.29 -6.78 -0.68
C ASP A 770 33.54 -6.71 -2.19
N THR A 771 32.50 -6.43 -2.98
CA THR A 771 32.59 -6.37 -4.45
C THR A 771 33.24 -5.09 -4.95
N PHE A 772 33.32 -4.05 -4.11
CA PHE A 772 33.87 -2.74 -4.49
C PHE A 772 35.32 -2.82 -4.97
N LYS A 773 36.19 -3.45 -4.17
CA LYS A 773 37.64 -3.48 -4.43
C LYS A 773 37.98 -4.24 -5.73
N PRO A 774 37.49 -5.47 -5.95
CA PRO A 774 37.70 -6.18 -7.21
C PRO A 774 37.17 -5.42 -8.45
N LEU A 775 36.02 -4.76 -8.34
CA LEU A 775 35.46 -3.98 -9.44
C LEU A 775 36.30 -2.74 -9.75
N ASN A 776 36.76 -2.04 -8.71
CA ASN A 776 37.63 -0.87 -8.86
C ASN A 776 38.95 -1.25 -9.54
N GLU A 777 39.53 -2.40 -9.19
CA GLU A 777 40.74 -2.93 -9.84
C GLU A 777 40.49 -3.30 -11.31
N LEU A 778 39.32 -3.87 -11.66
CA LEU A 778 38.96 -4.21 -13.04
C LEU A 778 38.81 -2.94 -13.90
N LEU A 779 38.08 -1.94 -13.41
CA LEU A 779 37.87 -0.68 -14.11
C LEU A 779 39.16 0.13 -14.25
N GLY A 780 40.06 0.05 -13.26
CA GLY A 780 41.36 0.69 -13.27
C GLY A 780 42.31 0.22 -14.39
N ARG A 781 42.04 -0.93 -15.02
CA ARG A 781 42.85 -1.44 -16.15
C ARG A 781 42.59 -0.73 -17.48
N ASN A 782 41.45 -0.04 -17.61
CA ASN A 782 41.06 0.72 -18.81
C ASN A 782 40.78 2.20 -18.46
N PRO A 783 41.79 2.97 -17.99
CA PRO A 783 41.58 4.34 -17.52
C PRO A 783 41.07 5.31 -18.60
N GLU A 784 41.35 5.00 -19.88
CA GLU A 784 40.91 5.73 -21.07
C GLU A 784 39.37 5.72 -21.27
N ALA A 785 38.68 4.74 -20.68
CA ALA A 785 37.22 4.60 -20.78
C ALA A 785 36.44 5.60 -19.91
N GLY A 786 37.10 6.29 -18.98
CA GLY A 786 36.44 7.23 -18.06
C GLY A 786 35.54 6.59 -16.99
N LEU A 787 35.51 5.26 -16.90
CA LEU A 787 34.71 4.51 -15.93
C LEU A 787 35.38 4.53 -14.54
N ARG A 788 34.75 5.18 -13.57
CA ARG A 788 35.21 5.24 -12.17
C ARG A 788 34.08 4.93 -11.21
N LEU A 789 34.38 4.22 -10.12
CA LEU A 789 33.46 4.08 -9.01
C LEU A 789 33.50 5.35 -8.15
N SER A 790 32.42 6.12 -8.21
CA SER A 790 32.19 7.32 -7.43
C SER A 790 30.79 7.27 -6.85
N THR A 791 30.47 8.17 -5.93
CA THR A 791 29.11 8.32 -5.42
C THR A 791 28.10 8.48 -6.56
N ASN A 792 28.42 9.23 -7.62
CA ASN A 792 27.51 9.49 -8.74
C ASN A 792 27.31 8.28 -9.68
N THR A 793 28.19 7.28 -9.63
CA THR A 793 28.17 6.12 -10.54
C THR A 793 27.91 4.80 -9.81
N THR A 794 27.70 4.85 -8.48
CA THR A 794 27.53 3.69 -7.61
C THR A 794 26.24 3.80 -6.82
N TYR A 795 25.34 2.83 -6.93
CA TYR A 795 24.01 2.81 -6.32
C TYR A 795 23.82 1.53 -5.52
N CYS A 796 23.10 1.57 -4.40
CA CYS A 796 22.90 0.42 -3.52
C CYS A 796 21.40 0.13 -3.32
N PHE A 797 20.95 -1.03 -3.76
CA PHE A 797 19.57 -1.47 -3.72
C PHE A 797 19.42 -2.69 -2.82
N ASP A 798 18.29 -2.77 -2.13
CA ASP A 798 17.91 -3.90 -1.30
C ASP A 798 16.45 -4.26 -1.54
N SER A 799 16.20 -5.39 -2.20
CA SER A 799 14.85 -5.81 -2.60
C SER A 799 14.08 -6.55 -1.50
N GLU A 800 14.60 -6.62 -0.28
CA GLU A 800 13.93 -7.29 0.85
C GLU A 800 12.62 -6.59 1.24
N SER A 801 12.55 -5.27 1.14
CA SER A 801 11.31 -4.51 1.34
C SER A 801 10.22 -4.88 0.33
N PHE A 802 10.57 -5.14 -0.92
CA PHE A 802 9.64 -5.67 -1.93
C PHE A 802 9.24 -7.11 -1.66
N ARG A 803 10.18 -7.97 -1.22
CA ARG A 803 9.87 -9.35 -0.81
C ARG A 803 8.91 -9.40 0.38
N PHE A 804 9.09 -8.50 1.34
CA PHE A 804 8.15 -8.31 2.44
C PHE A 804 6.77 -7.90 1.93
N LEU A 805 6.70 -6.89 1.06
CA LEU A 805 5.43 -6.44 0.49
C LEU A 805 4.70 -7.57 -0.27
N ALA A 806 5.45 -8.36 -1.05
CA ALA A 806 4.90 -9.53 -1.73
C ALA A 806 4.46 -10.65 -0.76
N ALA A 807 5.18 -10.87 0.34
CA ALA A 807 4.80 -11.82 1.39
C ALA A 807 3.51 -11.37 2.11
N TYR A 808 3.44 -10.08 2.46
CA TYR A 808 2.30 -9.45 3.09
C TYR A 808 1.03 -9.57 2.23
N ASN A 809 1.12 -9.27 0.93
CA ASN A 809 -0.02 -9.42 0.00
C ASN A 809 -0.44 -10.89 -0.22
N ASN A 810 0.43 -11.86 0.08
CA ASN A 810 0.11 -13.29 0.08
C ASN A 810 -0.37 -13.80 1.47
N GLY A 811 -0.63 -12.92 2.43
CA GLY A 811 -1.09 -13.28 3.77
C GLY A 811 -0.02 -13.95 4.64
N VAL A 812 1.27 -13.78 4.32
CA VAL A 812 2.39 -14.33 5.07
C VAL A 812 2.93 -13.28 6.03
N GLU A 813 2.73 -13.49 7.33
CA GLU A 813 3.21 -12.61 8.38
C GLU A 813 4.74 -12.75 8.56
N MET A 814 5.46 -11.61 8.50
CA MET A 814 6.90 -11.54 8.69
C MET A 814 7.25 -10.64 9.88
N GLU A 815 8.17 -11.09 10.72
CA GLU A 815 8.68 -10.33 11.87
C GLU A 815 9.62 -9.19 11.42
N ASN A 816 9.82 -8.17 12.28
CA ASN A 816 10.75 -7.04 12.08
C ASN A 816 10.39 -6.06 10.95
N ILE A 817 9.14 -5.58 10.93
CA ILE A 817 8.66 -4.60 9.92
C ILE A 817 9.54 -3.35 9.79
N GLN A 818 10.11 -2.85 10.90
CA GLN A 818 10.97 -1.67 10.92
C GLN A 818 12.21 -1.79 10.01
N ASP A 819 12.76 -2.99 9.85
CA ASP A 819 13.90 -3.21 8.96
C ASP A 819 13.50 -3.13 7.49
N PHE A 820 12.26 -3.53 7.15
CA PHE A 820 11.73 -3.40 5.79
C PHE A 820 11.41 -1.96 5.44
N HIS A 821 10.93 -1.13 6.39
CA HIS A 821 10.85 0.32 6.20
C HIS A 821 12.21 0.93 5.89
N ARG A 822 13.22 0.60 6.70
CA ARG A 822 14.59 1.08 6.47
C ARG A 822 15.15 0.64 5.12
N SER A 823 14.86 -0.58 4.68
CA SER A 823 15.23 -1.10 3.36
C SER A 823 14.54 -0.34 2.23
N TRP A 824 13.24 -0.05 2.38
CA TRP A 824 12.43 0.71 1.43
C TRP A 824 12.97 2.13 1.24
N ASP A 825 13.15 2.87 2.34
CA ASP A 825 13.58 4.28 2.30
C ASP A 825 14.95 4.44 1.61
N ASN A 826 15.91 3.56 1.93
CA ASN A 826 17.23 3.59 1.33
C ASN A 826 17.18 3.25 -0.17
N SER A 827 16.50 2.16 -0.53
CA SER A 827 16.42 1.71 -1.93
C SER A 827 15.65 2.70 -2.80
N ARG A 828 14.59 3.30 -2.26
CA ARG A 828 13.81 4.35 -2.94
C ARG A 828 14.63 5.61 -3.16
N ARG A 829 15.35 6.08 -2.14
CA ARG A 829 16.25 7.25 -2.27
C ARG A 829 17.31 7.02 -3.35
N GLU A 830 17.90 5.82 -3.42
CA GLU A 830 18.85 5.46 -4.48
C GLU A 830 18.19 5.34 -5.85
N ALA A 831 16.94 4.86 -5.93
CA ALA A 831 16.19 4.78 -7.18
C ALA A 831 15.87 6.16 -7.77
N LEU A 832 15.42 7.10 -6.93
CA LEU A 832 15.18 8.49 -7.34
C LEU A 832 16.47 9.18 -7.79
N ARG A 833 17.57 8.97 -7.05
CA ARG A 833 18.89 9.49 -7.39
C ARG A 833 19.39 8.95 -8.74
N LEU A 834 19.13 7.68 -9.03
CA LEU A 834 19.48 7.05 -10.31
C LEU A 834 18.70 7.69 -11.48
N ILE A 835 17.40 7.93 -11.32
CA ILE A 835 16.57 8.56 -12.34
C ILE A 835 17.02 9.99 -12.62
N GLU A 836 17.30 10.77 -11.57
CA GLU A 836 17.82 12.13 -11.70
C GLU A 836 19.19 12.16 -12.41
N HIS A 837 20.07 11.22 -12.08
CA HIS A 837 21.37 11.07 -12.73
C HIS A 837 21.25 10.82 -14.23
N PHE A 838 20.40 9.89 -14.66
CA PHE A 838 20.20 9.63 -16.09
C PHE A 838 19.46 10.75 -16.81
N SER A 839 18.56 11.47 -16.11
CA SER A 839 17.81 12.59 -16.70
C SER A 839 18.67 13.83 -16.94
N SER A 840 19.73 14.03 -16.15
CA SER A 840 20.60 15.22 -16.25
C SER A 840 21.73 15.09 -17.27
N ARG A 841 21.91 13.92 -17.88
CA ARG A 841 23.00 13.64 -18.83
C ARG A 841 22.52 13.60 -20.28
N PRO A 842 23.37 14.03 -21.24
CA PRO A 842 23.06 13.83 -22.65
C PRO A 842 22.92 12.32 -22.93
N PRO A 843 21.85 11.88 -23.61
CA PRO A 843 21.67 10.48 -23.90
C PRO A 843 22.60 10.01 -25.01
N HIS A 844 23.09 8.78 -24.89
CA HIS A 844 23.92 8.12 -25.88
C HIS A 844 23.10 7.82 -27.14
N GLN A 845 23.62 8.19 -28.32
CA GLN A 845 22.96 7.88 -29.60
C GLN A 845 23.18 6.40 -29.94
N THR A 846 22.10 5.61 -29.93
CA THR A 846 22.16 4.16 -30.17
C THR A 846 22.74 3.83 -31.55
N ASN A 847 22.47 4.67 -32.55
CA ASN A 847 23.02 4.55 -33.90
C ASN A 847 24.55 4.47 -33.91
N SER A 848 25.24 5.17 -33.00
CA SER A 848 26.70 5.08 -32.89
C SER A 848 27.18 3.71 -32.39
N THR A 849 26.42 3.05 -31.49
CA THR A 849 26.72 1.67 -31.06
C THR A 849 26.38 0.66 -32.16
N LEU A 850 25.25 0.84 -32.85
CA LEU A 850 24.84 -0.05 -33.94
C LEU A 850 25.82 0.02 -35.10
N SER A 851 26.29 1.22 -35.45
CA SER A 851 27.23 1.39 -36.53
C SER A 851 28.61 0.86 -36.20
N LEU A 852 29.09 1.04 -34.96
CA LEU A 852 30.32 0.41 -34.49
C LEU A 852 30.24 -1.12 -34.56
N ASN A 853 29.11 -1.72 -34.17
CA ASN A 853 28.94 -3.17 -34.26
C ASN A 853 28.80 -3.65 -35.71
N ARG A 854 28.03 -2.95 -36.55
CA ARG A 854 27.94 -3.23 -37.99
C ARG A 854 29.31 -3.16 -38.66
N THR A 855 30.10 -2.17 -38.27
CA THR A 855 31.48 -1.99 -38.75
C THR A 855 32.40 -3.10 -38.23
N ARG A 856 32.25 -3.52 -36.96
CA ARG A 856 33.03 -4.62 -36.38
C ARG A 856 32.67 -5.97 -36.99
N GLU A 857 31.39 -6.24 -37.25
CA GLU A 857 30.92 -7.43 -37.97
C GLU A 857 31.50 -7.45 -39.38
N LEU A 858 31.39 -6.34 -40.11
CA LEU A 858 32.00 -6.17 -41.42
C LEU A 858 33.52 -6.41 -41.38
N ILE A 859 34.23 -5.89 -40.38
CA ILE A 859 35.67 -6.15 -40.20
C ILE A 859 35.93 -7.63 -39.93
N LYS A 860 35.18 -8.27 -39.02
CA LYS A 860 35.35 -9.69 -38.67
C LYS A 860 35.07 -10.61 -39.86
N GLU A 861 34.02 -10.32 -40.61
CA GLU A 861 33.60 -11.03 -41.81
C GLU A 861 34.58 -10.84 -42.96
N MET A 862 35.24 -9.69 -43.04
CA MET A 862 36.23 -9.39 -44.07
C MET A 862 37.64 -9.88 -43.70
N THR A 863 38.00 -9.96 -42.42
CA THR A 863 39.37 -10.31 -41.98
C THR A 863 39.77 -11.71 -42.46
N LYS A 864 38.85 -12.68 -42.44
CA LYS A 864 39.10 -14.05 -42.89
C LYS A 864 39.25 -14.16 -44.43
N PRO A 865 38.30 -13.66 -45.26
CA PRO A 865 38.47 -13.57 -46.70
C PRO A 865 39.69 -12.74 -47.13
N LEU A 866 40.01 -11.65 -46.43
CA LEU A 866 41.19 -10.83 -46.74
C LEU A 866 42.50 -11.59 -46.47
N ALA A 867 42.56 -12.41 -45.41
CA ALA A 867 43.70 -13.27 -45.13
C ALA A 867 43.82 -14.40 -46.17
N GLU A 868 42.71 -15.06 -46.50
CA GLU A 868 42.64 -16.13 -47.52
C GLU A 868 42.99 -15.60 -48.91
N ILE A 869 42.49 -14.42 -49.29
CA ILE A 869 42.82 -13.75 -50.55
C ILE A 869 44.26 -13.25 -50.53
N SER A 870 44.80 -12.75 -49.41
CA SER A 870 46.21 -12.40 -49.29
C SER A 870 47.11 -13.61 -49.53
N GLN A 871 46.73 -14.79 -49.01
CA GLN A 871 47.41 -16.05 -49.26
C GLN A 871 47.24 -16.55 -50.71
N LEU A 872 46.06 -16.39 -51.29
CA LEU A 872 45.76 -16.72 -52.69
C LEU A 872 46.54 -15.83 -53.67
N ILE A 873 46.64 -14.52 -53.39
CA ILE A 873 47.45 -13.58 -54.17
C ILE A 873 48.91 -13.98 -54.13
N ARG A 874 49.46 -14.30 -52.95
CA ARG A 874 50.85 -14.80 -52.84
C ARG A 874 51.07 -16.07 -53.66
N THR A 875 50.11 -16.99 -53.62
CA THR A 875 50.14 -18.24 -54.39
C THR A 875 50.09 -17.97 -55.90
N ASN A 876 49.21 -17.06 -56.35
CA ASN A 876 49.09 -16.68 -57.76
C ASN A 876 50.30 -15.90 -58.28
N ILE A 877 50.92 -15.06 -57.44
CA ILE A 877 52.21 -14.40 -57.75
C ILE A 877 53.28 -15.46 -57.96
N ALA A 878 53.40 -16.43 -57.04
CA ALA A 878 54.39 -17.51 -57.15
C ALA A 878 54.18 -18.35 -58.42
N LEU A 879 52.95 -18.77 -58.71
CA LEU A 879 52.60 -19.53 -59.91
C LEU A 879 52.86 -18.74 -61.21
N SER A 880 52.62 -17.43 -61.21
CA SER A 880 52.86 -16.57 -62.38
C SER A 880 54.35 -16.28 -62.57
N GLU A 881 55.11 -16.12 -61.49
CA GLU A 881 56.57 -15.97 -61.50
C GLU A 881 57.23 -17.26 -62.02
N ASP A 882 56.73 -18.43 -61.61
CA ASP A 882 57.14 -19.73 -62.14
C ASP A 882 56.82 -19.86 -63.64
N GLN A 883 55.63 -19.46 -64.09
CA GLN A 883 55.28 -19.46 -65.51
C GLN A 883 56.14 -18.48 -66.34
N VAL A 884 56.49 -17.32 -65.79
CA VAL A 884 57.43 -16.38 -66.42
C VAL A 884 58.81 -16.99 -66.53
N ASN A 885 59.28 -17.70 -65.51
CA ASN A 885 60.57 -18.40 -65.50
C ASN A 885 60.57 -19.56 -66.51
N ASP A 886 59.52 -20.37 -66.56
CA ASP A 886 59.34 -21.46 -67.53
C ASP A 886 59.33 -20.90 -68.96
N LEU A 887 58.57 -19.83 -69.21
CA LEU A 887 58.57 -19.16 -70.50
C LEU A 887 59.96 -18.60 -70.82
N LYS A 888 60.70 -17.99 -69.88
CA LYS A 888 62.06 -17.48 -70.13
C LYS A 888 63.04 -18.62 -70.50
N ASN A 889 62.90 -19.79 -69.88
CA ASN A 889 63.84 -20.91 -70.01
C ASN A 889 63.54 -21.87 -71.18
N ASP A 890 62.29 -21.98 -71.64
CA ASP A 890 61.90 -22.98 -72.64
C ASP A 890 62.17 -22.56 -74.11
N ARG A 891 62.83 -23.44 -74.89
CA ARG A 891 62.91 -23.41 -76.36
C ARG A 891 61.69 -24.15 -76.96
N LEU A 892 60.51 -23.54 -76.93
CA LEU A 892 59.26 -24.14 -77.45
C LEU A 892 58.97 -23.74 -78.91
N THR A 893 58.52 -24.70 -79.72
CA THR A 893 57.99 -24.51 -81.09
C THR A 893 56.54 -24.00 -81.07
N GLY A 894 56.16 -23.17 -82.06
CA GLY A 894 54.91 -22.40 -82.11
C GLY A 894 53.61 -23.14 -81.77
N ASP A 895 53.45 -24.42 -82.12
CA ASP A 895 52.23 -25.18 -81.83
C ASP A 895 52.10 -25.59 -80.36
N LYS A 896 53.22 -25.84 -79.65
CA LYS A 896 53.21 -26.10 -78.20
C LYS A 896 52.97 -24.82 -77.39
N LEU A 897 53.39 -23.67 -77.91
CA LEU A 897 53.13 -22.35 -77.31
C LEU A 897 51.64 -21.99 -77.41
N ARG A 898 50.99 -22.29 -78.55
CA ARG A 898 49.54 -22.08 -78.77
C ARG A 898 48.65 -22.93 -77.86
N ALA A 899 49.08 -24.16 -77.54
CA ALA A 899 48.34 -25.05 -76.64
C ALA A 899 48.35 -24.58 -75.18
N ARG A 900 49.43 -23.95 -74.71
CA ARG A 900 49.55 -23.42 -73.34
C ARG A 900 48.89 -22.06 -73.12
N LEU A 901 48.33 -21.43 -74.16
CA LEU A 901 47.70 -20.10 -74.14
C LEU A 901 46.19 -20.11 -73.82
N HIS A 902 45.57 -21.26 -73.57
CA HIS A 902 44.12 -21.38 -73.34
C HIS A 902 43.82 -21.79 -71.90
N VAL A 903 43.15 -20.91 -71.14
CA VAL A 903 42.68 -21.19 -69.78
C VAL A 903 41.19 -21.52 -69.84
N GLN A 904 40.82 -22.74 -69.42
CA GLN A 904 39.41 -23.13 -69.24
C GLN A 904 38.94 -22.65 -67.87
N LYS A 905 37.78 -21.99 -67.82
CA LYS A 905 37.15 -21.58 -66.56
C LYS A 905 35.74 -22.19 -66.48
N VAL A 906 35.50 -22.98 -65.43
CA VAL A 906 34.16 -23.42 -65.04
C VAL A 906 33.51 -22.26 -64.26
N GLN A 907 32.27 -21.90 -64.59
CA GLN A 907 31.48 -20.97 -63.80
C GLN A 907 30.09 -21.56 -63.53
N LEU A 908 29.63 -21.44 -62.28
CA LEU A 908 28.28 -21.79 -61.88
C LEU A 908 27.34 -20.61 -62.16
N LYS A 909 26.23 -20.86 -62.86
CA LYS A 909 25.20 -19.86 -63.14
C LYS A 909 23.95 -20.14 -62.28
N PRO A 910 23.49 -19.19 -61.44
CA PRO A 910 22.24 -19.33 -60.72
C PRO A 910 21.04 -19.21 -61.66
N GLU A 911 20.17 -20.21 -61.67
CA GLU A 911 18.89 -20.21 -62.39
C GLU A 911 17.74 -20.05 -61.38
N ARG A 912 16.89 -19.05 -61.59
CA ARG A 912 15.75 -18.76 -60.72
C ARG A 912 14.58 -19.69 -61.07
N LEU A 913 14.10 -20.44 -60.09
CA LEU A 913 12.92 -21.29 -60.19
C LEU A 913 11.65 -20.44 -60.15
N SER A 914 10.62 -20.86 -60.89
CA SER A 914 9.32 -20.18 -60.95
C SER A 914 8.51 -20.33 -59.66
N ASN A 915 8.66 -21.47 -58.97
CA ASN A 915 7.99 -21.77 -57.70
C ASN A 915 9.02 -22.29 -56.67
N PRO A 916 8.80 -22.07 -55.36
CA PRO A 916 9.68 -22.59 -54.31
C PRO A 916 9.79 -24.12 -54.35
N ARG A 917 11.00 -24.65 -54.22
CA ARG A 917 11.26 -26.10 -54.10
C ARG A 917 11.68 -26.44 -52.68
N THR A 918 11.11 -27.48 -52.08
CA THR A 918 11.55 -27.96 -50.76
C THR A 918 12.71 -28.94 -50.90
N VAL A 919 13.82 -28.69 -50.22
CA VAL A 919 15.02 -29.54 -50.19
C VAL A 919 15.44 -29.85 -48.75
N CYS A 920 16.32 -30.83 -48.57
CA CYS A 920 16.80 -31.27 -47.26
C CYS A 920 18.29 -30.92 -47.07
N SER A 921 18.63 -30.34 -45.92
CA SER A 921 19.99 -29.91 -45.54
C SER A 921 20.80 -30.99 -44.80
N ASP A 922 20.26 -32.20 -44.62
CA ASP A 922 21.00 -33.31 -44.01
C ASP A 922 22.15 -33.76 -44.91
N THR A 923 23.29 -34.13 -44.31
CA THR A 923 24.51 -34.60 -45.01
C THR A 923 24.30 -35.79 -45.95
N THR A 924 23.26 -36.59 -45.73
CA THR A 924 22.88 -37.70 -46.62
C THR A 924 22.08 -37.23 -47.85
N CYS A 925 21.52 -36.02 -47.82
CA CYS A 925 20.71 -35.41 -48.87
C CYS A 925 21.42 -34.26 -49.61
N THR A 926 22.61 -33.88 -49.16
CA THR A 926 23.48 -32.86 -49.77
C THR A 926 24.73 -33.49 -50.38
N ASP A 927 25.27 -32.85 -51.42
CA ASP A 927 26.66 -32.98 -51.85
C ASP A 927 27.38 -31.66 -51.61
N TYR A 928 28.68 -31.77 -51.45
CA TYR A 928 29.57 -30.61 -51.43
C TYR A 928 30.50 -30.75 -52.62
N LYS A 929 30.35 -29.86 -53.60
CA LYS A 929 31.25 -29.80 -54.75
C LYS A 929 32.08 -28.54 -54.68
N ASP A 930 33.36 -28.68 -54.97
CA ASP A 930 34.25 -27.56 -55.24
C ASP A 930 33.70 -26.79 -56.44
N ASP A 931 33.64 -25.47 -56.34
CA ASP A 931 33.05 -24.58 -57.36
C ASP A 931 33.84 -24.54 -58.69
N GLY A 932 34.87 -25.39 -58.81
CA GLY A 932 35.71 -25.51 -59.98
C GLY A 932 36.66 -24.33 -60.19
N THR A 933 36.77 -23.44 -59.20
CA THR A 933 37.64 -22.26 -59.25
C THR A 933 38.98 -22.46 -58.53
N GLY A 934 39.21 -23.65 -57.96
CA GLY A 934 40.43 -23.97 -57.22
C GLY A 934 40.54 -23.28 -55.86
N THR A 935 39.40 -22.81 -55.32
CA THR A 935 39.33 -22.08 -54.03
C THR A 935 38.91 -22.97 -52.86
N ASN A 936 38.67 -24.28 -53.07
CA ASN A 936 38.19 -25.20 -52.04
C ASN A 936 36.85 -24.75 -51.39
N THR A 937 36.08 -23.91 -52.08
CA THR A 937 34.78 -23.44 -51.59
C THR A 937 33.73 -24.48 -51.93
N LEU A 938 33.24 -25.18 -50.90
CA LEU A 938 32.23 -26.21 -51.04
C LEU A 938 30.85 -25.58 -51.25
N VAL A 939 30.34 -25.64 -52.48
CA VAL A 939 28.95 -25.26 -52.79
C VAL A 939 28.05 -26.44 -52.47
N THR A 940 26.98 -26.18 -51.69
CA THR A 940 26.01 -27.21 -51.31
C THR A 940 25.08 -27.50 -52.49
N VAL A 941 25.17 -28.71 -53.03
CA VAL A 941 24.26 -29.22 -54.07
C VAL A 941 23.25 -30.14 -53.40
N TYR A 942 21.97 -29.78 -53.41
CA TYR A 942 20.92 -30.59 -52.82
C TYR A 942 20.57 -31.78 -53.72
N LYS A 943 21.11 -32.97 -53.44
CA LYS A 943 20.83 -34.20 -54.21
C LYS A 943 19.35 -34.57 -54.16
N THR A 944 18.72 -34.35 -53.00
CA THR A 944 17.36 -34.81 -52.73
C THR A 944 16.36 -33.65 -52.76
N HIS A 945 15.57 -33.59 -53.83
CA HIS A 945 14.45 -32.65 -53.97
C HIS A 945 13.20 -33.23 -53.30
N CYS A 946 12.95 -32.82 -52.06
CA CYS A 946 11.88 -33.37 -51.21
C CYS A 946 10.47 -32.95 -51.67
N HIS A 947 10.32 -31.79 -52.31
CA HIS A 947 9.10 -31.42 -53.03
C HIS A 947 9.43 -30.41 -54.13
N SER A 948 9.13 -30.74 -55.39
CA SER A 948 9.60 -29.99 -56.56
C SER A 948 8.94 -28.62 -56.74
N HIS A 949 7.67 -28.46 -56.37
CA HIS A 949 6.89 -27.22 -56.53
C HIS A 949 5.96 -27.00 -55.33
N CYS A 950 6.42 -26.25 -54.34
CA CYS A 950 5.64 -25.88 -53.17
C CYS A 950 4.84 -24.60 -53.41
N TRP A 951 3.55 -24.62 -53.01
CA TRP A 951 2.62 -23.50 -53.18
C TRP A 951 2.38 -22.70 -51.90
N LEU A 952 3.12 -22.99 -50.82
CA LEU A 952 3.03 -22.24 -49.57
C LEU A 952 3.64 -20.86 -49.75
N THR A 953 2.85 -19.83 -49.44
CA THR A 953 3.25 -18.41 -49.55
C THR A 953 3.75 -17.82 -48.24
N ASP A 954 3.55 -18.52 -47.13
CA ASP A 954 3.85 -18.15 -45.75
C ASP A 954 5.13 -18.81 -45.20
N VAL A 955 5.94 -19.42 -46.07
CA VAL A 955 7.22 -20.05 -45.73
C VAL A 955 8.37 -19.28 -46.36
N ALA A 956 9.24 -18.72 -45.52
CA ALA A 956 10.43 -18.01 -45.97
C ALA A 956 11.38 -18.93 -46.76
N VAL A 957 11.94 -18.39 -47.85
CA VAL A 957 12.91 -19.07 -48.71
C VAL A 957 14.28 -19.06 -48.01
N ASP A 958 15.03 -20.12 -48.21
CA ASP A 958 16.32 -20.46 -47.61
C ASP A 958 16.33 -20.59 -46.07
N GLN A 959 15.16 -20.59 -45.44
CA GLN A 959 15.02 -20.80 -44.00
C GLN A 959 14.88 -22.29 -43.66
N ILE A 960 15.92 -22.83 -43.01
CA ILE A 960 15.87 -24.17 -42.41
C ILE A 960 14.88 -24.16 -41.23
N ALA A 961 14.07 -25.22 -41.12
CA ALA A 961 13.13 -25.40 -40.02
C ALA A 961 12.06 -24.31 -39.89
N HIS A 962 11.54 -23.78 -41.01
CA HIS A 962 10.36 -22.92 -40.96
C HIS A 962 9.11 -23.73 -40.55
N PRO A 963 8.36 -23.36 -39.48
CA PRO A 963 7.24 -24.16 -38.97
C PRO A 963 6.16 -24.50 -40.01
N GLY A 964 5.90 -23.54 -40.93
CA GLY A 964 4.97 -23.73 -42.04
C GLY A 964 5.35 -24.85 -43.02
N LEU A 965 6.61 -25.33 -43.04
CA LEU A 965 7.02 -26.48 -43.86
C LEU A 965 6.27 -27.76 -43.50
N ARG A 966 5.75 -27.88 -42.27
CA ARG A 966 4.86 -29.00 -41.88
C ARG A 966 3.64 -29.14 -42.79
N HIS A 967 3.21 -28.05 -43.41
CA HIS A 967 2.08 -28.01 -44.35
C HIS A 967 2.50 -28.27 -45.81
N CYS A 968 3.81 -28.43 -46.09
CA CYS A 968 4.29 -28.80 -47.41
C CYS A 968 3.91 -30.26 -47.72
N ALA A 969 3.63 -30.56 -48.99
CA ALA A 969 3.31 -31.92 -49.45
C ALA A 969 4.42 -32.93 -49.16
N ALA A 970 5.68 -32.49 -48.96
CA ALA A 970 6.78 -33.34 -48.48
C ALA A 970 6.50 -33.98 -47.10
N PHE A 971 5.63 -33.36 -46.28
CA PHE A 971 5.37 -33.76 -44.90
C PHE A 971 3.92 -34.17 -44.66
N CYS A 972 2.96 -33.61 -45.39
CA CYS A 972 1.52 -33.87 -45.21
C CYS A 972 1.06 -33.75 -43.73
N GLY A 973 1.60 -32.77 -42.98
CA GLY A 973 1.31 -32.56 -41.57
C GLY A 973 2.08 -33.44 -40.58
N ARG A 974 3.05 -34.24 -41.03
CA ARG A 974 3.91 -35.08 -40.18
C ARG A 974 5.25 -34.40 -39.86
N ASP A 975 5.94 -34.92 -38.86
CA ASP A 975 7.25 -34.41 -38.43
C ASP A 975 8.41 -34.86 -39.33
N TYR A 976 8.25 -35.95 -40.09
CA TYR A 976 9.29 -36.52 -40.94
C TYR A 976 8.90 -36.49 -42.42
N CYS A 977 9.86 -36.16 -43.29
CA CYS A 977 9.65 -36.06 -44.72
C CYS A 977 9.39 -37.43 -45.36
N LEU A 978 8.37 -37.50 -46.22
CA LEU A 978 8.00 -38.73 -46.93
C LEU A 978 9.01 -39.11 -48.04
N HIS A 979 9.89 -38.20 -48.45
CA HIS A 979 10.89 -38.43 -49.49
C HIS A 979 12.27 -38.83 -48.93
N CYS A 980 12.82 -38.08 -47.97
CA CYS A 980 14.16 -38.33 -47.44
C CYS A 980 14.17 -38.92 -46.03
N ASN A 981 13.00 -39.06 -45.37
CA ASN A 981 12.85 -39.54 -44.00
C ASN A 981 13.53 -38.70 -42.90
N HIS A 982 14.01 -37.49 -43.23
CA HIS A 982 14.55 -36.53 -42.25
C HIS A 982 13.46 -35.65 -41.65
N HIS A 983 13.72 -35.15 -40.44
CA HIS A 983 12.78 -34.28 -39.72
C HIS A 983 12.57 -32.97 -40.48
N TRP A 984 11.38 -32.36 -40.39
CA TRP A 984 11.06 -31.10 -41.08
C TRP A 984 12.00 -29.95 -40.71
N GLN A 985 12.63 -30.02 -39.53
CA GLN A 985 13.67 -29.08 -39.11
C GLN A 985 14.96 -29.14 -39.94
N GLN A 986 15.15 -30.16 -40.78
CA GLN A 986 16.29 -30.27 -41.69
C GLN A 986 15.91 -29.89 -43.13
N HIS A 987 14.84 -29.10 -43.32
CA HIS A 987 14.34 -28.72 -44.64
C HIS A 987 14.15 -27.23 -44.78
N LEU A 988 14.20 -26.76 -46.03
CA LEU A 988 14.06 -25.36 -46.44
C LEU A 988 13.43 -25.25 -47.84
N HIS A 989 12.91 -24.07 -48.19
CA HIS A 989 12.53 -23.72 -49.56
C HIS A 989 13.71 -23.10 -50.29
N ILE A 990 13.95 -23.45 -51.56
CA ILE A 990 14.91 -22.78 -52.43
C ILE A 990 14.19 -22.21 -53.66
N LEU A 991 14.64 -21.05 -54.15
CA LEU A 991 14.15 -20.42 -55.39
C LEU A 991 15.24 -20.27 -56.45
N VAL A 992 16.47 -20.68 -56.15
CA VAL A 992 17.62 -20.59 -57.06
C VAL A 992 18.35 -21.92 -57.04
N GLU A 993 18.62 -22.46 -58.23
CA GLU A 993 19.36 -23.71 -58.44
C GLU A 993 20.61 -23.40 -59.27
N LEU A 994 21.78 -23.92 -58.88
CA LEU A 994 23.04 -23.66 -59.58
C LEU A 994 23.27 -24.70 -60.68
N LYS A 995 23.49 -24.25 -61.92
CA LYS A 995 23.88 -25.11 -63.06
C LYS A 995 25.31 -24.85 -63.50
N GLU A 996 26.04 -25.91 -63.83
CA GLU A 996 27.42 -25.87 -64.33
C GLU A 996 27.46 -25.39 -65.81
N GLU A 997 28.29 -24.39 -66.12
CA GLU A 997 28.59 -23.96 -67.50
C GLU A 997 30.11 -23.75 -67.69
N THR A 998 30.69 -24.34 -68.73
CA THR A 998 32.14 -24.26 -69.02
C THR A 998 32.40 -23.19 -70.07
N ILE A 999 33.23 -22.18 -69.77
CA ILE A 999 33.57 -21.11 -70.73
C ILE A 999 35.08 -21.04 -70.98
N THR A 1000 35.45 -20.91 -72.25
CA THR A 1000 36.85 -20.77 -72.68
C THR A 1000 37.18 -19.29 -72.82
N VAL A 1001 38.08 -18.74 -72.00
CA VAL A 1001 38.45 -17.32 -72.07
C VAL A 1001 39.58 -17.17 -73.09
N VAL A 1002 39.29 -16.48 -74.19
CA VAL A 1002 40.27 -16.16 -75.25
C VAL A 1002 40.75 -14.73 -75.05
N ASP A 1003 42.04 -14.53 -74.81
CA ASP A 1003 42.66 -13.20 -74.69
C ASP A 1003 42.58 -12.47 -76.05
N GLU A 1004 41.71 -11.46 -76.16
CA GLU A 1004 41.48 -10.68 -77.38
C GLU A 1004 42.76 -9.98 -77.90
N GLY A 1005 43.70 -9.66 -77.02
CA GLY A 1005 44.98 -9.04 -77.38
C GLY A 1005 45.92 -10.00 -78.11
N ILE A 1006 45.86 -11.29 -77.77
CA ILE A 1006 46.62 -12.36 -78.40
C ILE A 1006 45.94 -12.79 -79.71
N ASN A 1007 44.60 -12.83 -79.73
CA ASN A 1007 43.84 -13.20 -80.93
C ASN A 1007 43.94 -12.14 -82.05
N ASN A 1008 43.97 -10.85 -81.70
CA ASN A 1008 44.20 -9.77 -82.67
C ASN A 1008 45.63 -9.77 -83.24
N LYS A 1009 46.62 -10.22 -82.45
CA LYS A 1009 48.02 -10.38 -82.90
C LYS A 1009 48.32 -11.74 -83.52
N LEU A 1010 47.42 -12.72 -83.42
CA LEU A 1010 47.47 -13.98 -84.17
C LEU A 1010 46.93 -13.81 -85.60
N LYS A 1011 46.05 -12.82 -85.83
CA LYS A 1011 45.56 -12.45 -87.18
C LYS A 1011 46.58 -11.67 -88.01
N VAL A 1012 47.51 -10.99 -87.35
CA VAL A 1012 48.67 -10.36 -87.99
C VAL A 1012 49.83 -11.36 -87.85
N HIS A 1013 50.57 -11.69 -88.90
CA HIS A 1013 51.67 -12.68 -88.86
C HIS A 1013 52.83 -12.24 -87.91
N ALA A 1014 52.63 -12.29 -86.59
CA ALA A 1014 53.64 -12.00 -85.59
C ALA A 1014 54.51 -13.24 -85.34
N THR A 1015 55.83 -13.06 -85.28
CA THR A 1015 56.80 -14.13 -85.00
C THR A 1015 56.64 -14.70 -83.59
N ASP A 1016 56.96 -15.99 -83.40
CA ASP A 1016 56.88 -16.69 -82.11
C ASP A 1016 57.61 -15.95 -80.96
N VAL A 1017 58.67 -15.20 -81.28
CA VAL A 1017 59.39 -14.34 -80.32
C VAL A 1017 58.51 -13.19 -79.81
N ILE A 1018 57.70 -12.57 -80.67
CA ILE A 1018 56.79 -11.46 -80.33
C ILE A 1018 55.62 -11.99 -79.49
N LEU A 1019 55.12 -13.18 -79.80
CA LEU A 1019 54.08 -13.84 -78.99
C LEU A 1019 54.60 -14.17 -77.59
N LYS A 1020 55.82 -14.72 -77.49
CA LYS A 1020 56.49 -15.05 -76.23
C LYS A 1020 56.81 -13.80 -75.39
N THR A 1021 57.36 -12.73 -75.99
CA THR A 1021 57.61 -11.46 -75.27
C THR A 1021 56.31 -10.75 -74.89
N THR A 1022 55.25 -10.84 -75.70
CA THR A 1022 53.93 -10.28 -75.35
C THR A 1022 53.29 -11.05 -74.19
N ALA A 1023 53.38 -12.38 -74.17
CA ALA A 1023 52.88 -13.22 -73.07
C ALA A 1023 53.63 -12.98 -71.76
N ILE A 1024 54.98 -12.91 -71.81
CA ILE A 1024 55.80 -12.56 -70.63
C ILE A 1024 55.44 -11.15 -70.12
N LYS A 1025 55.33 -10.17 -71.02
CA LYS A 1025 54.96 -8.80 -70.64
C LYS A 1025 53.55 -8.70 -70.04
N ASN A 1026 52.60 -9.51 -70.51
CA ASN A 1026 51.26 -9.60 -69.94
C ASN A 1026 51.27 -10.28 -68.56
N LEU A 1027 52.06 -11.34 -68.36
CA LEU A 1027 52.23 -12.00 -67.06
C LEU A 1027 52.95 -11.10 -66.05
N GLU A 1028 54.04 -10.43 -66.44
CA GLU A 1028 54.75 -9.46 -65.59
C GLU A 1028 53.84 -8.29 -65.20
N LYS A 1029 53.02 -7.80 -66.12
CA LYS A 1029 51.97 -6.81 -65.82
C LYS A 1029 50.95 -7.34 -64.81
N THR A 1030 50.54 -8.60 -64.94
CA THR A 1030 49.58 -9.24 -64.03
C THR A 1030 50.16 -9.43 -62.63
N ILE A 1031 51.45 -9.80 -62.53
CA ILE A 1031 52.18 -9.90 -61.25
C ILE A 1031 52.25 -8.54 -60.54
N GLU A 1032 52.55 -7.47 -61.27
CA GLU A 1032 52.59 -6.11 -60.70
C GLU A 1032 51.21 -5.67 -60.21
N GLU A 1033 50.16 -5.97 -60.97
CA GLU A 1033 48.78 -5.72 -60.56
C GLU A 1033 48.41 -6.52 -59.30
N TYR A 1034 48.83 -7.79 -59.18
CA TYR A 1034 48.64 -8.59 -57.96
C TYR A 1034 49.40 -8.04 -56.74
N LYS A 1035 50.64 -7.57 -56.92
CA LYS A 1035 51.44 -6.95 -55.84
C LYS A 1035 50.79 -5.66 -55.33
N GLN A 1036 50.25 -4.83 -56.23
CA GLN A 1036 49.53 -3.61 -55.87
C GLN A 1036 48.23 -3.91 -55.11
N GLU A 1037 47.42 -4.87 -55.55
CA GLU A 1037 46.21 -5.27 -54.82
C GLU A 1037 46.52 -5.86 -53.43
N HIS A 1038 47.61 -6.63 -53.31
CA HIS A 1038 48.06 -7.17 -52.03
C HIS A 1038 48.42 -6.06 -51.02
N GLN A 1039 49.13 -5.01 -51.47
CA GLN A 1039 49.48 -3.87 -50.62
C GLN A 1039 48.24 -3.07 -50.17
N GLN A 1040 47.24 -2.94 -51.05
CA GLN A 1040 45.96 -2.29 -50.72
C GLN A 1040 45.19 -3.09 -49.65
N ILE A 1041 45.15 -4.42 -49.78
CA ILE A 1041 44.54 -5.33 -48.80
C ILE A 1041 45.24 -5.25 -47.43
N GLN A 1042 46.58 -5.22 -47.40
CA GLN A 1042 47.34 -5.10 -46.15
C GLN A 1042 47.11 -3.75 -45.46
N THR A 1043 47.09 -2.66 -46.24
CA THR A 1043 46.81 -1.31 -45.73
C THR A 1043 45.39 -1.20 -45.17
N ALA A 1044 44.40 -1.81 -45.84
CA ALA A 1044 43.03 -1.83 -45.36
C ALA A 1044 42.90 -2.60 -44.03
N THR A 1045 43.55 -3.76 -43.93
CA THR A 1045 43.57 -4.59 -42.70
C THR A 1045 44.16 -3.84 -41.51
N ALA A 1046 45.26 -3.10 -41.72
CA ALA A 1046 45.86 -2.25 -40.69
C ALA A 1046 44.95 -1.09 -40.25
N ARG A 1047 44.26 -0.44 -41.19
CA ARG A 1047 43.33 0.65 -40.89
C ARG A 1047 42.09 0.16 -40.13
N PHE A 1048 41.60 -1.05 -40.42
CA PHE A 1048 40.55 -1.70 -39.63
C PHE A 1048 40.99 -1.99 -38.19
N GLY A 1049 42.24 -2.44 -37.98
CA GLY A 1049 42.82 -2.63 -36.64
C GLY A 1049 42.94 -1.33 -35.84
N LEU A 1050 43.32 -0.22 -36.49
CA LEU A 1050 43.38 1.12 -35.88
C LEU A 1050 41.99 1.68 -35.54
N PHE A 1051 41.00 1.48 -36.40
CA PHE A 1051 39.61 1.88 -36.16
C PHE A 1051 39.02 1.23 -34.90
N LEU A 1052 39.23 -0.08 -34.73
CA LEU A 1052 38.74 -0.82 -33.56
C LEU A 1052 39.40 -0.32 -32.25
N LYS A 1053 40.65 0.16 -32.31
CA LYS A 1053 41.36 0.72 -31.16
C LYS A 1053 40.83 2.09 -30.73
N GLU A 1054 40.42 2.93 -31.67
CA GLU A 1054 39.95 4.30 -31.38
C GLU A 1054 38.51 4.37 -30.84
N TRP A 1055 37.60 3.55 -31.37
CA TRP A 1055 36.16 3.74 -31.17
C TRP A 1055 35.50 2.75 -30.19
N SER A 1056 36.17 1.64 -29.85
CA SER A 1056 35.68 0.67 -28.85
C SER A 1056 36.34 0.90 -27.47
N ILE A 1057 35.63 0.59 -26.38
CA ILE A 1057 36.16 0.75 -25.01
C ILE A 1057 37.31 -0.25 -24.74
N THR A 1058 37.25 -1.43 -25.38
CA THR A 1058 38.34 -2.41 -25.37
C THR A 1058 38.43 -3.08 -26.76
N PRO A 1059 39.60 -3.13 -27.42
CA PRO A 1059 39.73 -3.58 -28.81
C PRO A 1059 39.27 -5.03 -29.05
N TYR A 1060 39.60 -5.91 -28.10
CA TYR A 1060 39.21 -7.32 -28.04
C TYR A 1060 39.17 -7.76 -26.55
N ASN A 1061 38.46 -8.84 -26.26
CA ASN A 1061 38.33 -9.36 -24.90
C ASN A 1061 39.51 -10.28 -24.53
N ASP A 1062 40.47 -9.73 -23.78
CA ASP A 1062 41.65 -10.44 -23.26
C ASP A 1062 41.32 -11.57 -22.27
N ALA A 1063 40.11 -11.57 -21.71
CA ALA A 1063 39.65 -12.57 -20.76
C ALA A 1063 39.01 -13.81 -21.42
N THR A 1064 38.78 -13.78 -22.74
CA THR A 1064 38.14 -14.88 -23.49
C THR A 1064 38.92 -16.18 -23.41
N LEU A 1065 40.26 -16.13 -23.53
CA LEU A 1065 41.10 -17.33 -23.43
C LEU A 1065 41.03 -17.94 -22.02
N ALA A 1066 41.15 -17.11 -20.98
CA ALA A 1066 41.04 -17.58 -19.59
C ALA A 1066 39.66 -18.16 -19.25
N TYR A 1067 38.60 -17.63 -19.87
CA TYR A 1067 37.24 -18.16 -19.74
C TYR A 1067 37.06 -19.49 -20.48
N LEU A 1068 37.55 -19.60 -21.72
CA LEU A 1068 37.53 -20.86 -22.48
C LEU A 1068 38.36 -21.94 -21.78
N ASP A 1069 39.53 -21.60 -21.23
CA ASP A 1069 40.37 -22.52 -20.45
C ASP A 1069 39.64 -23.02 -19.19
N HIS A 1070 38.87 -22.15 -18.54
CA HIS A 1070 38.04 -22.53 -17.38
C HIS A 1070 36.91 -23.49 -17.78
N LEU A 1071 36.18 -23.20 -18.86
CA LEU A 1071 35.12 -24.07 -19.39
C LEU A 1071 35.68 -25.43 -19.86
N ILE A 1072 36.84 -25.43 -20.54
CA ILE A 1072 37.54 -26.66 -20.94
C ILE A 1072 37.88 -27.48 -19.71
N LYS A 1073 38.35 -26.86 -18.62
CA LYS A 1073 38.68 -27.56 -17.36
C LYS A 1073 37.45 -28.17 -16.69
N GLU A 1074 36.33 -27.45 -16.63
CA GLU A 1074 35.08 -27.97 -16.08
C GLU A 1074 34.51 -29.11 -16.93
N GLU A 1075 34.51 -28.95 -18.25
CA GLU A 1075 33.97 -29.96 -19.15
C GLU A 1075 34.89 -31.19 -19.22
N TRP A 1076 36.21 -31.00 -19.12
CA TRP A 1076 37.17 -32.09 -18.96
C TRP A 1076 36.90 -32.88 -17.68
N ALA A 1077 36.59 -32.23 -16.56
CA ALA A 1077 36.22 -32.92 -15.31
C ALA A 1077 34.92 -33.74 -15.46
N LYS A 1078 33.94 -33.25 -16.24
CA LYS A 1078 32.71 -34.00 -16.55
C LYS A 1078 32.97 -35.17 -17.49
N VAL A 1079 33.84 -35.02 -18.48
CA VAL A 1079 34.26 -36.11 -19.38
C VAL A 1079 35.02 -37.20 -18.62
N GLN A 1080 35.88 -36.84 -17.65
CA GLN A 1080 36.54 -37.80 -16.77
C GLN A 1080 35.54 -38.59 -15.88
N ALA A 1081 34.38 -38.01 -15.58
CA ALA A 1081 33.29 -38.65 -14.86
C ALA A 1081 32.30 -39.42 -15.77
N GLY A 1082 32.62 -39.62 -17.06
CA GLY A 1082 31.80 -40.36 -18.02
C GLY A 1082 30.93 -39.51 -18.97
N GLY A 1083 31.14 -38.19 -19.00
CA GLY A 1083 30.43 -37.24 -19.88
C GLY A 1083 30.85 -37.27 -21.35
N ASN A 1084 30.04 -36.64 -22.22
CA ASN A 1084 30.20 -36.64 -23.68
C ASN A 1084 31.37 -35.74 -24.16
N LYS A 1085 32.27 -36.30 -24.99
CA LYS A 1085 33.46 -35.61 -25.53
C LYS A 1085 33.19 -34.48 -26.53
N LYS A 1086 32.03 -34.46 -27.19
CA LYS A 1086 31.74 -33.51 -28.29
C LYS A 1086 31.83 -32.03 -27.86
N ARG A 1087 31.40 -31.73 -26.63
CA ARG A 1087 31.41 -30.34 -26.11
C ARG A 1087 32.82 -29.87 -25.78
N LEU A 1088 33.68 -30.78 -25.32
CA LEU A 1088 35.10 -30.49 -25.05
C LEU A 1088 35.86 -30.19 -26.35
N GLU A 1089 35.61 -30.96 -27.41
CA GLU A 1089 36.22 -30.75 -28.73
C GLU A 1089 35.83 -29.39 -29.35
N ALA A 1090 34.54 -29.02 -29.25
CA ALA A 1090 34.05 -27.72 -29.71
C ALA A 1090 34.68 -26.54 -28.95
N LEU A 1091 34.80 -26.63 -27.61
CA LEU A 1091 35.45 -25.60 -26.79
C LEU A 1091 36.94 -25.45 -27.11
N GLN A 1092 37.63 -26.55 -27.42
CA GLN A 1092 39.04 -26.53 -27.84
C GLN A 1092 39.22 -25.88 -29.22
N GLU A 1093 38.30 -26.15 -30.15
CA GLU A 1093 38.28 -25.55 -31.48
C GLU A 1093 38.03 -24.02 -31.41
N ASP A 1094 37.08 -23.59 -30.57
CA ASP A 1094 36.79 -22.16 -30.36
C ASP A 1094 37.96 -21.41 -29.72
N ARG A 1095 38.70 -22.05 -28.81
CA ARG A 1095 39.94 -21.50 -28.23
C ARG A 1095 41.00 -21.26 -29.30
N ASN A 1096 41.24 -22.24 -30.17
CA ASN A 1096 42.23 -22.13 -31.24
C ASN A 1096 41.86 -21.03 -32.25
N LYS A 1097 40.58 -20.94 -32.64
CA LYS A 1097 40.06 -19.87 -33.52
C LYS A 1097 40.26 -18.47 -32.93
N HIS A 1098 40.06 -18.32 -31.61
CA HIS A 1098 40.23 -17.04 -30.93
C HIS A 1098 41.71 -16.63 -30.81
N GLU A 1099 42.59 -17.58 -30.52
CA GLU A 1099 44.05 -17.38 -30.47
C GLU A 1099 44.61 -16.92 -31.83
N GLU A 1100 44.19 -17.56 -32.92
CA GLU A 1100 44.58 -17.19 -34.29
C GLU A 1100 44.11 -15.78 -34.68
N LEU A 1101 42.89 -15.39 -34.30
CA LEU A 1101 42.36 -14.04 -34.54
C LEU A 1101 43.16 -12.96 -33.80
N VAL A 1102 43.53 -13.21 -32.54
CA VAL A 1102 44.36 -12.30 -31.74
C VAL A 1102 45.76 -12.17 -32.34
N ASP A 1103 46.36 -13.27 -32.80
CA ASP A 1103 47.67 -13.29 -33.43
C ASP A 1103 47.71 -12.50 -34.75
N VAL A 1104 46.71 -12.68 -35.62
CA VAL A 1104 46.61 -11.94 -36.90
C VAL A 1104 46.49 -10.44 -36.68
N LEU A 1105 45.67 -10.02 -35.72
CA LEU A 1105 45.48 -8.61 -35.39
C LEU A 1105 46.73 -8.00 -34.73
N THR A 1106 47.45 -8.77 -33.89
CA THR A 1106 48.65 -8.31 -33.19
C THR A 1106 49.88 -8.26 -34.10
N ASN A 1107 50.06 -9.25 -34.99
CA ASN A 1107 51.19 -9.31 -35.91
C ASN A 1107 51.16 -8.19 -36.97
N ASN A 1108 49.98 -7.85 -37.48
CA ASN A 1108 49.80 -6.74 -38.43
C ASN A 1108 50.00 -5.36 -37.77
N LEU A 1109 49.73 -5.24 -36.46
CA LEU A 1109 50.00 -4.04 -35.67
C LEU A 1109 51.51 -3.86 -35.38
N ASN A 1110 52.25 -4.97 -35.26
CA ASN A 1110 53.69 -4.96 -35.02
C ASN A 1110 54.51 -4.79 -36.32
N SER A 1111 54.04 -5.30 -37.47
CA SER A 1111 54.73 -5.13 -38.76
C SER A 1111 54.87 -3.66 -39.19
N LEU A 1112 54.00 -2.78 -38.71
CA LEU A 1112 54.07 -1.33 -38.90
C LEU A 1112 55.10 -0.62 -38.01
N LYS A 1113 55.59 -1.26 -36.93
CA LYS A 1113 56.66 -0.71 -36.09
C LYS A 1113 58.05 -1.02 -36.64
N SER A 1114 58.17 -2.07 -37.45
CA SER A 1114 59.44 -2.54 -38.02
C SER A 1114 59.75 -1.99 -39.42
N SER A 1115 58.87 -1.18 -39.99
CA SER A 1115 59.05 -0.57 -41.32
C SER A 1115 58.80 0.94 -41.23
N ASN A 1116 59.79 1.68 -40.72
CA ASN A 1116 60.28 2.94 -41.32
C ASN A 1116 61.34 3.59 -40.41
N SER A 1117 62.60 3.33 -40.75
CA SER A 1117 63.54 4.44 -40.88
C SER A 1117 63.18 5.17 -42.18
N ASN A 1118 62.67 6.38 -42.03
CA ASN A 1118 62.40 7.42 -43.04
C ASN A 1118 60.97 7.49 -43.62
N GLU A 1119 60.43 8.70 -43.50
CA GLU A 1119 59.13 9.25 -43.95
C GLU A 1119 57.89 9.01 -43.08
N ASP A 1120 57.55 10.09 -42.34
CA ASP A 1120 56.29 10.36 -41.65
C ASP A 1120 55.10 10.21 -42.60
N THR A 1121 54.42 9.06 -42.55
CA THR A 1121 53.04 8.97 -43.02
C THR A 1121 52.15 8.61 -41.83
N TYR A 1122 51.68 9.63 -41.11
CA TYR A 1122 50.66 9.47 -40.06
C TYR A 1122 49.39 8.90 -40.70
N ILE A 1123 49.15 7.59 -40.55
CA ILE A 1123 47.91 6.96 -40.98
C ILE A 1123 46.82 7.39 -39.98
N GLN A 1124 45.91 8.27 -40.40
CA GLN A 1124 44.79 8.73 -39.57
C GLN A 1124 43.77 7.60 -39.31
N PRO A 1125 43.11 7.60 -38.13
CA PRO A 1125 42.01 6.69 -37.83
C PRO A 1125 40.87 6.83 -38.86
N LEU A 1126 40.25 5.71 -39.25
CA LEU A 1126 39.08 5.76 -40.13
C LEU A 1126 37.89 6.41 -39.40
N THR A 1127 37.08 7.18 -40.12
CA THR A 1127 35.71 7.54 -39.70
C THR A 1127 34.75 6.43 -40.10
N GLU A 1128 33.53 6.45 -39.57
CA GLU A 1128 32.46 5.50 -39.92
C GLU A 1128 32.20 5.45 -41.45
N GLU A 1129 32.07 6.60 -42.10
CA GLU A 1129 31.95 6.72 -43.56
C GLU A 1129 33.24 6.27 -44.29
N GLY A 1130 34.39 6.45 -43.64
CA GLY A 1130 35.69 5.98 -44.12
C GLY A 1130 35.79 4.45 -44.22
N VAL A 1131 35.08 3.71 -43.36
CA VAL A 1131 35.04 2.24 -43.42
C VAL A 1131 34.22 1.76 -44.61
N ASP A 1132 33.03 2.31 -44.83
CA ASP A 1132 32.19 1.96 -45.99
C ASP A 1132 32.89 2.30 -47.31
N ASN A 1133 33.61 3.42 -47.37
CA ASN A 1133 34.39 3.81 -48.54
C ASN A 1133 35.60 2.88 -48.77
N LEU A 1134 36.31 2.49 -47.70
CA LEU A 1134 37.41 1.53 -47.80
C LEU A 1134 36.92 0.15 -48.26
N VAL A 1135 35.75 -0.28 -47.80
CA VAL A 1135 35.13 -1.54 -48.23
C VAL A 1135 34.68 -1.49 -49.69
N LYS A 1136 34.14 -0.35 -50.16
CA LYS A 1136 33.88 -0.13 -51.60
C LYS A 1136 35.16 -0.20 -52.43
N GLN A 1137 36.24 0.43 -51.98
CA GLN A 1137 37.55 0.38 -52.64
C GLN A 1137 38.07 -1.07 -52.76
N LEU A 1138 37.87 -1.90 -51.73
CA LEU A 1138 38.22 -3.31 -51.78
C LEU A 1138 37.36 -4.11 -52.78
N TYR A 1139 36.08 -3.75 -52.98
CA TYR A 1139 35.23 -4.37 -54.02
C TYR A 1139 35.57 -3.94 -55.44
N ASP A 1140 36.24 -2.80 -55.59
CA ASP A 1140 36.67 -2.24 -56.88
C ASP A 1140 38.07 -2.73 -57.31
N LEU A 1141 38.70 -3.65 -56.56
CA LEU A 1141 39.96 -4.30 -56.94
C LEU A 1141 39.80 -5.05 -58.27
N LYS A 1142 40.77 -4.88 -59.17
CA LYS A 1142 40.71 -5.31 -60.57
C LYS A 1142 40.63 -6.82 -60.73
N HIS A 1143 41.37 -7.58 -59.91
CA HIS A 1143 41.43 -9.04 -59.99
C HIS A 1143 40.63 -9.72 -58.88
N PHE A 1144 40.74 -9.24 -57.64
CA PHE A 1144 40.11 -9.87 -56.48
C PHE A 1144 38.86 -9.15 -55.94
N GLY A 1145 38.45 -8.02 -56.54
CA GLY A 1145 37.29 -7.23 -56.08
C GLY A 1145 35.96 -7.95 -56.25
N ASN A 1146 35.78 -8.67 -57.36
CA ASN A 1146 34.59 -9.51 -57.57
C ASN A 1146 34.55 -10.74 -56.65
N ASN A 1147 35.71 -11.27 -56.22
CA ASN A 1147 35.78 -12.32 -55.20
C ASN A 1147 35.36 -11.77 -53.83
N LEU A 1148 35.80 -10.57 -53.46
CA LEU A 1148 35.36 -9.89 -52.24
C LEU A 1148 33.85 -9.55 -52.28
N LYS A 1149 33.33 -9.15 -53.45
CA LYS A 1149 31.92 -8.78 -53.66
C LYS A 1149 30.97 -9.99 -53.62
N SER A 1150 31.42 -11.15 -54.06
CA SER A 1150 30.65 -12.41 -53.99
C SER A 1150 30.56 -12.95 -52.55
N VAL A 1151 31.59 -12.75 -51.72
CA VAL A 1151 31.56 -13.08 -50.28
C VAL A 1151 30.54 -12.24 -49.50
N LYS A 1152 30.36 -10.95 -49.83
CA LYS A 1152 29.35 -10.07 -49.22
C LYS A 1152 27.90 -10.53 -49.47
N MET A 1153 27.64 -11.12 -50.63
CA MET A 1153 26.29 -11.52 -51.05
C MET A 1153 25.73 -12.73 -50.27
N ILE A 1154 26.61 -13.47 -49.56
CA ILE A 1154 26.22 -14.57 -48.68
C ILE A 1154 25.75 -14.06 -47.31
N ILE A 1155 26.15 -12.86 -46.91
CA ILE A 1155 25.99 -12.37 -45.53
C ILE A 1155 24.87 -11.32 -45.39
N THR A 1156 24.54 -10.60 -46.47
CA THR A 1156 23.62 -9.45 -46.40
C THR A 1156 22.13 -9.81 -46.56
N ASN A 1157 21.67 -10.96 -46.06
CA ASN A 1157 20.24 -11.36 -46.04
C ASN A 1157 19.77 -11.96 -44.70
N ALA A 1158 20.45 -11.67 -43.59
CA ALA A 1158 20.04 -12.12 -42.25
C ALA A 1158 19.40 -11.03 -41.37
N HIS A 1159 19.37 -9.76 -41.80
CA HIS A 1159 18.91 -8.67 -40.93
C HIS A 1159 17.99 -7.70 -41.67
N GLN A 1160 16.68 -7.93 -41.57
CA GLN A 1160 15.65 -6.91 -41.31
C GLN A 1160 14.24 -7.49 -41.57
N ALA A 1161 13.53 -7.91 -40.52
CA ALA A 1161 12.07 -7.91 -40.51
C ALA A 1161 11.49 -7.98 -39.09
N THR A 1162 10.78 -6.90 -38.74
CA THR A 1162 9.55 -6.81 -37.93
C THR A 1162 9.53 -7.31 -36.49
N TYR A 1163 9.44 -6.39 -35.52
CA TYR A 1163 8.74 -6.63 -34.25
C TYR A 1163 7.96 -5.39 -33.75
N ARG A 1164 6.85 -5.66 -33.05
CA ARG A 1164 5.84 -4.72 -32.52
C ARG A 1164 5.77 -4.86 -30.99
N GLU A 1165 5.63 -3.76 -30.26
CA GLU A 1165 5.58 -3.72 -28.79
C GLU A 1165 4.26 -4.25 -28.21
N HIS A 1166 4.32 -4.83 -27.00
CA HIS A 1166 3.17 -5.06 -26.13
C HIS A 1166 3.24 -4.05 -24.97
N PRO A 1167 2.45 -2.97 -25.00
CA PRO A 1167 2.46 -1.98 -23.92
C PRO A 1167 1.79 -2.54 -22.67
N TYR A 1168 2.52 -2.60 -21.57
CA TYR A 1168 1.93 -2.69 -20.22
C TYR A 1168 1.78 -1.27 -19.68
N ARG A 1169 0.59 -0.92 -19.19
CA ARG A 1169 0.36 0.31 -18.44
C ARG A 1169 0.03 -0.08 -17.01
N VAL A 1170 0.72 0.54 -16.05
CA VAL A 1170 0.25 0.63 -14.67
C VAL A 1170 -1.17 1.18 -14.76
N GLY A 1171 -2.14 0.49 -14.16
CA GLY A 1171 -3.54 0.93 -14.19
C GLY A 1171 -3.59 2.39 -13.77
N ALA A 1172 -3.98 3.27 -14.69
CA ALA A 1172 -4.25 4.65 -14.36
C ALA A 1172 -5.35 4.61 -13.32
N THR A 1173 -5.01 4.80 -12.03
CA THR A 1173 -5.93 4.85 -10.88
C THR A 1173 -7.26 4.24 -11.27
N GLN A 1174 -7.30 2.90 -11.42
CA GLN A 1174 -8.60 2.28 -11.51
C GLN A 1174 -9.33 2.78 -10.28
N ARG A 1175 -10.57 3.25 -10.49
CA ARG A 1175 -11.55 3.69 -9.50
C ARG A 1175 -11.10 3.29 -8.11
N PRO A 1176 -11.02 4.21 -7.11
CA PRO A 1176 -10.55 3.87 -5.76
C PRO A 1176 -11.08 2.48 -5.47
N SER A 1177 -10.14 1.52 -5.42
CA SER A 1177 -10.44 0.10 -5.58
C SER A 1177 -11.75 -0.13 -4.86
N ASN A 1178 -12.79 -0.64 -5.57
CA ASN A 1178 -13.99 -1.08 -4.89
C ASN A 1178 -13.46 -1.92 -3.73
N HIS A 1179 -13.49 -1.35 -2.51
CA HIS A 1179 -13.46 -2.14 -1.32
C HIS A 1179 -14.77 -2.89 -1.49
N HIS A 1180 -14.70 -4.06 -2.13
CA HIS A 1180 -15.64 -5.10 -1.85
C HIS A 1180 -15.52 -5.27 -0.34
N PHE A 1181 -16.32 -4.51 0.40
CA PHE A 1181 -16.89 -5.01 1.63
C PHE A 1181 -17.34 -6.41 1.24
N ASN A 1182 -16.60 -7.41 1.71
CA ASN A 1182 -17.02 -8.78 1.51
C ASN A 1182 -18.24 -8.91 2.40
N TRP A 1183 -19.41 -8.67 1.85
CA TRP A 1183 -20.66 -8.88 2.55
C TRP A 1183 -21.02 -10.38 2.57
N ALA A 1184 -20.04 -11.21 2.97
CA ALA A 1184 -20.20 -12.64 3.07
C ALA A 1184 -20.77 -12.98 4.45
N MET A 1185 -21.90 -13.68 4.45
CA MET A 1185 -22.65 -14.13 5.62
C MET A 1185 -21.78 -14.77 6.71
N SER A 1186 -21.79 -14.20 7.92
CA SER A 1186 -21.50 -14.89 9.17
C SER A 1186 -22.81 -15.06 9.96
N GLY A 1187 -23.57 -16.07 9.60
CA GLY A 1187 -24.68 -16.56 10.43
C GLY A 1187 -24.13 -17.26 11.67
N VAL A 1188 -24.07 -16.54 12.79
CA VAL A 1188 -23.78 -17.12 14.12
C VAL A 1188 -25.08 -17.68 14.70
N LEU A 1189 -25.30 -18.98 14.54
CA LEU A 1189 -26.24 -19.74 15.38
C LEU A 1189 -25.62 -19.95 16.77
N HIS A 1190 -26.22 -19.35 17.79
CA HIS A 1190 -25.93 -19.66 19.20
C HIS A 1190 -26.34 -21.09 19.54
N GLY A 1191 -25.45 -21.78 20.26
CA GLY A 1191 -25.47 -23.22 20.48
C GLY A 1191 -26.31 -23.72 21.65
N LYS A 1192 -26.18 -25.04 21.88
CA LYS A 1192 -26.41 -25.71 23.17
C LYS A 1192 -25.37 -26.81 23.38
N ASP A 1193 -24.92 -26.86 24.62
CA ASP A 1193 -23.90 -27.71 25.23
C ASP A 1193 -24.15 -29.22 25.12
N THR A 1194 -23.08 -30.03 25.04
CA THR A 1194 -22.57 -30.90 26.13
C THR A 1194 -21.51 -31.90 25.62
N THR A 1195 -20.65 -32.31 26.55
CA THR A 1195 -19.26 -32.84 26.45
C THR A 1195 -19.14 -34.37 26.18
N PRO A 1196 -18.00 -35.07 26.43
CA PRO A 1196 -17.00 -35.50 25.42
C PRO A 1196 -16.76 -37.04 25.37
N ALA A 1197 -16.22 -37.60 24.26
CA ALA A 1197 -15.40 -38.83 24.30
C ALA A 1197 -14.77 -39.21 22.93
N LEU A 1198 -13.44 -39.28 22.92
CA LEU A 1198 -12.54 -40.32 22.39
C LEU A 1198 -12.94 -41.15 21.15
N GLY A 1199 -12.02 -41.22 20.17
CA GLY A 1199 -11.73 -42.48 19.45
C GLY A 1199 -11.66 -42.43 17.92
N GLU A 1200 -10.47 -42.12 17.40
CA GLU A 1200 -9.75 -42.85 16.33
C GLU A 1200 -10.35 -43.16 14.94
N THR A 1201 -9.55 -42.75 13.93
CA THR A 1201 -9.14 -43.46 12.69
C THR A 1201 -9.86 -43.25 11.34
N ASN A 1202 -9.08 -42.66 10.42
CA ASN A 1202 -8.76 -43.09 9.05
C ASN A 1202 -9.77 -43.02 7.88
N SER A 1203 -9.32 -42.21 6.90
CA SER A 1203 -9.03 -42.59 5.50
C SER A 1203 -9.98 -42.18 4.37
N LEU A 1204 -9.42 -41.30 3.52
CA LEU A 1204 -9.24 -41.42 2.07
C LEU A 1204 -10.45 -41.54 1.12
N ALA A 1205 -10.46 -40.53 0.23
CA ALA A 1205 -10.59 -40.61 -1.22
C ALA A 1205 -11.98 -40.50 -1.87
N GLY A 1206 -12.08 -39.50 -2.78
CA GLY A 1206 -12.15 -39.85 -4.20
C GLY A 1206 -13.46 -39.61 -4.93
N HIS A 1207 -13.54 -38.43 -5.57
CA HIS A 1207 -14.09 -38.17 -6.91
C HIS A 1207 -15.59 -38.35 -7.22
N THR A 1208 -16.21 -37.19 -7.47
CA THR A 1208 -17.07 -36.77 -8.61
C THR A 1208 -17.68 -37.84 -9.54
N PRO A 1209 -18.91 -37.57 -10.05
CA PRO A 1209 -19.03 -37.49 -11.50
C PRO A 1209 -20.05 -36.48 -12.08
N ARG A 1210 -19.53 -35.72 -13.06
CA ARG A 1210 -20.03 -35.38 -14.42
C ARG A 1210 -21.49 -35.01 -14.73
N ARG A 1211 -21.57 -33.89 -15.46
CA ARG A 1211 -22.62 -33.40 -16.37
C ARG A 1211 -23.14 -34.45 -17.36
N VAL A 1212 -24.45 -34.34 -17.60
CA VAL A 1212 -25.31 -35.03 -18.57
C VAL A 1212 -25.39 -34.23 -19.87
N ILE A 1213 -25.29 -34.89 -21.04
CA ILE A 1213 -26.14 -34.57 -22.22
C ILE A 1213 -26.49 -35.88 -22.96
N ARG A 1214 -27.79 -36.09 -23.16
CA ARG A 1214 -28.50 -37.16 -23.92
C ARG A 1214 -28.22 -37.03 -25.43
N ILE A 1215 -28.36 -38.05 -26.29
CA ILE A 1215 -29.64 -38.64 -26.76
C ILE A 1215 -29.36 -40.00 -27.44
N SER A 1216 -30.36 -40.87 -27.26
CA SER A 1216 -30.44 -42.31 -27.51
C SER A 1216 -30.67 -42.72 -28.98
N PRO A 1217 -30.54 -44.04 -29.30
CA PRO A 1217 -30.39 -44.55 -30.65
C PRO A 1217 -31.61 -45.31 -31.21
N ILE A 1218 -31.42 -45.74 -32.46
CA ILE A 1218 -32.26 -46.57 -33.35
C ILE A 1218 -32.43 -48.00 -32.83
N ALA A 1219 -33.63 -48.60 -32.96
CA ALA A 1219 -33.84 -49.94 -33.56
C ALA A 1219 -35.31 -50.44 -33.49
N SER A 1220 -35.74 -51.09 -34.56
CA SER A 1220 -36.56 -52.32 -34.57
C SER A 1220 -35.95 -53.20 -35.68
N SER A 1221 -35.74 -54.50 -35.58
CA SER A 1221 -36.48 -55.68 -35.07
C SER A 1221 -35.44 -56.81 -34.82
N GLY A 1222 -35.62 -57.94 -34.13
CA GLY A 1222 -36.69 -58.59 -33.38
C GLY A 1222 -36.37 -60.11 -33.27
N SER A 1223 -36.56 -60.75 -32.11
CA SER A 1223 -37.20 -62.09 -31.91
C SER A 1223 -36.84 -62.74 -30.55
N LYS A 1224 -37.70 -63.67 -30.14
CA LYS A 1224 -38.10 -64.09 -28.77
C LYS A 1224 -37.31 -65.27 -28.18
N ARG A 1225 -37.26 -65.38 -26.84
CA ARG A 1225 -37.69 -66.57 -26.04
C ARG A 1225 -37.76 -66.28 -24.51
N PHE A 1226 -38.57 -67.12 -23.85
CA PHE A 1226 -39.23 -67.04 -22.53
C PHE A 1226 -38.36 -67.35 -21.27
N GLY A 1227 -38.73 -66.77 -20.10
CA GLY A 1227 -39.20 -67.56 -18.93
C GLY A 1227 -38.41 -67.61 -17.58
N ILE A 1228 -38.92 -66.87 -16.56
CA ILE A 1228 -39.30 -67.32 -15.18
C ILE A 1228 -38.23 -67.52 -14.04
N SER A 1229 -38.32 -66.62 -13.03
CA SER A 1229 -38.37 -66.80 -11.54
C SER A 1229 -37.16 -67.01 -10.60
N ARG A 1230 -37.40 -66.54 -9.34
CA ARG A 1230 -36.97 -67.03 -7.98
C ARG A 1230 -35.65 -66.49 -7.41
N PHE A 1231 -35.41 -66.17 -6.11
CA PHE A 1231 -36.04 -66.25 -4.76
C PHE A 1231 -35.34 -65.12 -3.92
N LEU A 1232 -35.99 -64.19 -3.18
CA LEU A 1232 -36.47 -64.22 -1.77
C LEU A 1232 -35.43 -64.17 -0.62
N SER A 1233 -35.49 -63.06 0.16
CA SER A 1233 -35.59 -62.89 1.64
C SER A 1233 -34.66 -63.59 2.67
N SER A 1234 -34.12 -62.80 3.64
CA SER A 1234 -34.17 -62.98 5.12
C SER A 1234 -33.11 -62.08 5.81
N ILE A 1235 -33.41 -61.05 6.62
CA ILE A 1235 -33.87 -61.03 8.05
C ILE A 1235 -32.73 -61.18 9.09
N ASN A 1236 -32.77 -60.26 10.09
CA ASN A 1236 -32.41 -60.40 11.54
C ASN A 1236 -31.16 -59.67 12.15
N PRO A 1237 -31.16 -59.31 13.47
CA PRO A 1237 -31.53 -57.97 13.97
C PRO A 1237 -30.67 -57.45 15.18
N PHE A 1238 -31.14 -56.37 15.82
CA PHE A 1238 -30.81 -55.85 17.17
C PHE A 1238 -29.40 -55.28 17.44
N SER A 1239 -29.32 -53.96 17.62
CA SER A 1239 -29.19 -53.27 18.92
C SER A 1239 -29.06 -51.77 18.71
#